data_AF-A0A4Q9V5C6-F1
#
_entry.id   AF-A0A4Q9V5C6-F1
#
_cell.length_a   1.000
_cell.length_b   1.000
_cell.length_c   1.000
_cell.angle_alpha   90.00
_cell.angle_beta   90.00
_cell.angle_gamma   90.00
#
_symmetry.space_group_name_H-M   'P 1'
#
loop_
_entity.id
_entity.type
_entity.pdbx_description
1 polymer ?
#
loop_
_entity_poly.entity_id
_entity_poly.type
_entity_poly.pdbx_seq_one_letter_code
_entity_poly.pdbx_strand_id
1 'polypeptide(L)'
;MAIAAQYNAKRVEDKWYGYWMKNNYFHSEVDEREPYTIVIPPPNVTGVLHMGHMLNNTIQDVLVRRARLKGYNACWVPGTDHASIATEAKVVAKLKNEGIDKKDLSRDEFLQHAWDWTHKHGGIILQQLKKLGASCDWERTKFTMDEDMSASVIKVFVDLYEKGLIYRGYRMVNWDPQAKTTLSDEEVIYEERNGKLYYLKYKIEGSDEFLTIATTRPETILGDTAICINPNDERFQHLKGKKAIVPICNRTIPIIEDEYVDMEFGTGCLKVTPAHDENDKNLGDKHNLDVVDIFNDDATLNHYGLHYEGKDRFVVRAEIVEELELSGFLAKVEDHVNKVGTSERTGAVIEPKLSDQWFLKMKELAKPALDAVLGDDINLVPDKFLNTYRHWMENVRDWNISRQLWWGHQIPAYYYGEGKNDFVVAETSQEALEKARKASGNESLEATDLTQDKDALDTWFSSWLWPMSVFNGILEPENEEIKYYYPTNDLVTAPEILFFWVARMIMAGYEYRGEKPFKNVYLTGIVRDKQRRKMSKSLGNSPDPLGLIEQYGADGVRVGMLLSSPAGNDLMFDEDLCKQGSAFSNKIWNAFRLVKGWDVDEDIAQPETARIAVEWYSSRFQNTLREIEDHYSKYRISDALMATYKLVWDDYCSWFLEMVKPGYGEPIDVKTYKAVIAILEDNLKILHPFMPFVTEEIWQEITERTPEEALIIAKWPEEKSFDETIIKEFAHAAEVIAGVRKIRKDKNISFKNEIDLSVLNNENTSKTFDPVISKMGNIPNLEYVTGSVDGALSFRVRSNEYFIPIVGAIDVEAEKKKIEEELSYTEGFLKSVEKKLSNERFVNNAPEKVVAIEKAKKADAEAKIEALKASLKNLN
;
A
#
# COMPACT_ATOMS: atom_id res chain seq x y z
N MET A 1 -38.85 -8.31 17.56
CA MET A 1 -38.96 -7.27 16.50
C MET A 1 -38.64 -7.93 15.17
N ALA A 2 -39.30 -7.57 14.07
CA ALA A 2 -38.99 -8.15 12.76
C ALA A 2 -37.58 -7.73 12.31
N ILE A 3 -36.71 -8.70 11.99
CA ILE A 3 -35.35 -8.43 11.52
C ILE A 3 -35.42 -7.73 10.15
N ALA A 4 -34.69 -6.62 10.02
CA ALA A 4 -34.72 -5.77 8.83
C ALA A 4 -34.38 -6.55 7.55
N ALA A 5 -35.10 -6.25 6.46
CA ALA A 5 -34.95 -6.97 5.19
C ALA A 5 -33.57 -6.78 4.53
N GLN A 6 -32.94 -5.63 4.76
CA GLN A 6 -31.61 -5.29 4.27
C GLN A 6 -30.72 -4.85 5.43
N TYR A 7 -29.42 -5.14 5.32
CA TYR A 7 -28.43 -4.71 6.29
C TYR A 7 -28.21 -3.20 6.16
N ASN A 8 -28.31 -2.46 7.28
CA ASN A 8 -28.07 -1.01 7.31
C ASN A 8 -26.71 -0.74 7.96
N ALA A 9 -25.66 -0.70 7.12
CA ALA A 9 -24.29 -0.46 7.54
C ALA A 9 -24.14 0.82 8.38
N LYS A 10 -24.67 1.96 7.91
CA LYS A 10 -24.54 3.26 8.58
C LYS A 10 -25.01 3.26 10.03
N ARG A 11 -26.15 2.61 10.32
CA ARG A 11 -26.68 2.51 11.69
C ARG A 11 -25.84 1.55 12.54
N VAL A 12 -25.43 0.43 11.96
CA VAL A 12 -24.74 -0.66 12.66
C VAL A 12 -23.31 -0.26 13.02
N GLU A 13 -22.61 0.40 12.11
CA GLU A 13 -21.22 0.82 12.27
C GLU A 13 -21.04 1.81 13.42
N ASP A 14 -21.85 2.87 13.46
CA ASP A 14 -21.80 3.87 14.53
C ASP A 14 -22.18 3.27 15.90
N LYS A 15 -23.17 2.37 15.93
CA LYS A 15 -23.59 1.65 17.14
C LYS A 15 -22.44 0.84 17.72
N TRP A 16 -21.84 -0.05 16.92
CA TRP A 16 -20.81 -0.97 17.44
C TRP A 16 -19.49 -0.29 17.71
N TYR A 17 -19.11 0.71 16.91
CA TYR A 17 -17.91 1.47 17.22
C TYR A 17 -18.04 2.19 18.57
N GLY A 18 -19.18 2.83 18.81
CA GLY A 18 -19.48 3.45 20.10
C GLY A 18 -19.52 2.43 21.25
N TYR A 19 -20.08 1.25 21.02
CA TYR A 19 -20.09 0.15 21.99
C TYR A 19 -18.68 -0.34 22.34
N TRP A 20 -17.81 -0.55 21.35
CA TRP A 20 -16.45 -1.03 21.60
C TRP A 20 -15.60 -0.01 22.37
N MET A 21 -15.73 1.27 22.00
CA MET A 21 -15.07 2.37 22.73
C MET A 21 -15.57 2.47 24.18
N LYS A 22 -16.89 2.38 24.40
CA LYS A 22 -17.49 2.49 25.75
C LYS A 22 -17.02 1.37 26.70
N ASN A 23 -16.80 0.17 26.18
CA ASN A 23 -16.37 -1.00 26.97
C ASN A 23 -14.85 -1.21 26.94
N ASN A 24 -14.09 -0.27 26.39
CA ASN A 24 -12.63 -0.27 26.39
C ASN A 24 -11.94 -1.49 25.75
N TYR A 25 -12.56 -2.13 24.74
CA TYR A 25 -11.99 -3.36 24.14
C TYR A 25 -10.71 -3.16 23.33
N PHE A 26 -10.34 -1.91 23.03
CA PHE A 26 -9.13 -1.61 22.26
C PHE A 26 -7.92 -1.31 23.14
N HIS A 27 -8.15 -1.01 24.42
CA HIS A 27 -7.10 -0.66 25.36
C HIS A 27 -6.27 -1.90 25.72
N SER A 28 -4.97 -1.69 25.81
CA SER A 28 -4.00 -2.68 26.24
C SER A 28 -3.19 -2.12 27.41
N GLU A 29 -3.08 -2.92 28.46
CA GLU A 29 -2.22 -2.68 29.61
C GLU A 29 -1.29 -3.88 29.83
N VAL A 30 -0.17 -3.70 30.52
CA VAL A 30 0.79 -4.77 30.81
C VAL A 30 0.13 -5.85 31.68
N ASP A 31 0.11 -7.10 31.21
CA ASP A 31 -0.48 -8.23 31.93
C ASP A 31 0.23 -9.57 31.62
N GLU A 32 -0.33 -10.69 32.09
CA GLU A 32 0.26 -12.03 31.95
C GLU A 32 0.16 -12.65 30.55
N ARG A 33 -0.65 -12.07 29.65
CA ARG A 33 -0.81 -12.60 28.29
C ARG A 33 0.43 -12.29 27.46
N GLU A 34 0.65 -13.05 26.39
CA GLU A 34 1.71 -12.72 25.43
C GLU A 34 1.29 -11.48 24.61
N PRO A 35 2.13 -10.43 24.50
CA PRO A 35 1.80 -9.24 23.73
C PRO A 35 1.82 -9.50 22.23
N TYR A 36 0.91 -8.85 21.52
CA TYR A 36 0.95 -8.73 20.07
C TYR A 36 0.87 -7.25 19.68
N THR A 37 2.02 -6.67 19.41
CA THR A 37 2.17 -5.22 19.23
C THR A 37 2.38 -4.85 17.77
N ILE A 38 1.62 -3.86 17.29
CA ILE A 38 1.86 -3.17 16.03
C ILE A 38 1.86 -1.65 16.30
N VAL A 39 2.78 -0.93 15.68
CA VAL A 39 2.79 0.54 15.67
C VAL A 39 2.41 1.04 14.27
N ILE A 40 1.39 1.89 14.18
CA ILE A 40 0.94 2.45 12.89
C ILE A 40 2.07 3.29 12.29
N PRO A 41 2.38 3.16 10.98
CA PRO A 41 3.14 4.17 10.25
C PRO A 41 2.42 5.51 10.36
N PRO A 42 2.92 6.46 11.18
CA PRO A 42 2.14 7.62 11.56
C PRO A 42 1.83 8.44 10.30
N PRO A 43 0.56 8.57 9.87
CA PRO A 43 0.22 9.35 8.70
C PRO A 43 0.60 10.83 8.90
N ASN A 44 1.18 11.41 7.85
CA ASN A 44 1.54 12.83 7.80
C ASN A 44 0.30 13.71 7.95
N VAL A 45 0.37 14.76 8.79
CA VAL A 45 -0.70 15.74 9.02
C VAL A 45 -0.96 16.70 7.85
N THR A 46 -0.87 16.22 6.61
CA THR A 46 -0.95 17.02 5.37
C THR A 46 -2.34 16.98 4.70
N GLY A 47 -3.34 16.35 5.32
CA GLY A 47 -4.73 16.31 4.86
C GLY A 47 -5.50 15.05 5.26
N VAL A 48 -6.42 14.58 4.41
CA VAL A 48 -7.24 13.35 4.62
C VAL A 48 -6.52 12.05 4.26
N LEU A 49 -6.96 10.89 4.71
CA LEU A 49 -6.42 9.61 4.25
C LEU A 49 -6.84 9.29 2.80
N HIS A 50 -6.11 8.38 2.15
CA HIS A 50 -6.38 7.87 0.79
C HIS A 50 -6.41 6.34 0.79
N MET A 51 -6.75 5.70 -0.34
CA MET A 51 -6.94 4.23 -0.39
C MET A 51 -5.71 3.41 0.05
N GLY A 52 -4.49 3.87 -0.24
CA GLY A 52 -3.27 3.25 0.32
C GLY A 52 -3.24 3.19 1.86
N HIS A 53 -3.68 4.26 2.55
CA HIS A 53 -3.80 4.26 4.01
C HIS A 53 -4.90 3.31 4.48
N MET A 54 -6.04 3.25 3.77
CA MET A 54 -7.13 2.32 4.09
C MET A 54 -6.66 0.87 4.01
N LEU A 55 -5.91 0.51 2.97
CA LEU A 55 -5.33 -0.83 2.83
C LEU A 55 -4.38 -1.14 3.98
N ASN A 56 -3.41 -0.24 4.20
CA ASN A 56 -2.37 -0.43 5.19
C ASN A 56 -2.96 -0.62 6.60
N ASN A 57 -3.93 0.20 7.00
CA ASN A 57 -4.57 0.09 8.30
C ASN A 57 -5.57 -1.08 8.39
N THR A 58 -6.21 -1.47 7.28
CA THR A 58 -7.08 -2.66 7.27
C THR A 58 -6.27 -3.94 7.52
N ILE A 59 -5.09 -4.06 6.89
CA ILE A 59 -4.19 -5.21 7.12
C ILE A 59 -3.75 -5.27 8.58
N GLN A 60 -3.33 -4.14 9.16
CA GLN A 60 -2.95 -4.07 10.57
C GLN A 60 -4.10 -4.48 11.48
N ASP A 61 -5.31 -3.93 11.26
CA ASP A 61 -6.47 -4.24 12.10
C ASP A 61 -6.90 -5.71 11.98
N VAL A 62 -6.77 -6.34 10.81
CA VAL A 62 -7.00 -7.78 10.62
C VAL A 62 -6.05 -8.59 11.53
N LEU A 63 -4.76 -8.26 11.51
CA LEU A 63 -3.76 -8.92 12.34
C LEU A 63 -4.04 -8.74 13.84
N VAL A 64 -4.31 -7.51 14.26
CA VAL A 64 -4.61 -7.14 15.65
C VAL A 64 -5.88 -7.82 16.16
N ARG A 65 -6.97 -7.79 15.38
CA ARG A 65 -8.22 -8.48 15.75
C ARG A 65 -8.02 -9.97 15.86
N ARG A 66 -7.30 -10.60 14.92
CA ARG A 66 -6.99 -12.03 15.01
C ARG A 66 -6.15 -12.34 16.24
N ALA A 67 -5.12 -11.54 16.54
CA ALA A 67 -4.29 -11.73 17.73
C ALA A 67 -5.12 -11.64 19.01
N ARG A 68 -6.01 -10.64 19.10
CA ARG A 68 -6.97 -10.51 20.21
C ARG A 68 -7.84 -11.78 20.37
N LEU A 69 -8.40 -12.29 19.27
CA LEU A 69 -9.18 -13.52 19.29
C LEU A 69 -8.35 -14.76 19.67
N LYS A 70 -7.06 -14.82 19.30
CA LYS A 70 -6.15 -15.90 19.71
C LYS A 70 -5.71 -15.81 21.18
N GLY A 71 -6.13 -14.78 21.91
CA GLY A 71 -5.85 -14.60 23.33
C GLY A 71 -4.59 -13.80 23.65
N TYR A 72 -3.95 -13.18 22.65
CA TYR A 72 -2.84 -12.26 22.87
C TYR A 72 -3.34 -10.95 23.49
N ASN A 73 -2.44 -10.26 24.19
CA ASN A 73 -2.64 -8.86 24.54
C ASN A 73 -2.34 -7.99 23.32
N ALA A 74 -3.36 -7.76 22.50
CA ALA A 74 -3.23 -7.04 21.25
C ALA A 74 -3.12 -5.53 21.49
N CYS A 75 -1.95 -4.96 21.23
CA CYS A 75 -1.66 -3.53 21.35
C CYS A 75 -1.44 -2.94 19.95
N TRP A 76 -2.30 -2.00 19.55
CA TRP A 76 -2.17 -1.32 18.26
C TRP A 76 -2.10 0.18 18.46
N VAL A 77 -0.90 0.74 18.37
CA VAL A 77 -0.63 2.13 18.74
C VAL A 77 -0.85 3.05 17.54
N PRO A 78 -1.82 3.99 17.62
CA PRO A 78 -2.02 4.99 16.60
C PRO A 78 -1.14 6.22 16.81
N GLY A 79 -0.94 6.99 15.75
CA GLY A 79 -0.31 8.29 15.87
C GLY A 79 -0.32 9.07 14.57
N THR A 80 0.28 10.26 14.59
CA THR A 80 0.41 11.12 13.41
C THR A 80 1.80 11.74 13.35
N ASP A 81 2.28 12.03 12.15
CA ASP A 81 3.61 12.59 11.92
C ASP A 81 3.50 14.07 11.53
N HIS A 82 4.30 14.91 12.18
CA HIS A 82 4.44 16.33 11.89
C HIS A 82 4.87 16.61 10.46
N ALA A 83 5.61 15.68 9.83
CA ALA A 83 6.00 15.72 8.42
C ALA A 83 6.61 17.06 7.97
N SER A 84 7.47 17.66 8.83
CA SER A 84 8.21 18.93 8.68
C SER A 84 7.97 19.65 7.33
N ILE A 85 8.78 19.34 6.30
CA ILE A 85 8.76 19.99 4.98
C ILE A 85 7.40 19.95 4.28
N ALA A 86 6.67 18.84 4.41
CA ALA A 86 5.40 18.64 3.73
C ALA A 86 4.28 19.45 4.40
N THR A 87 4.26 19.50 5.72
CA THR A 87 3.30 20.33 6.47
C THR A 87 3.60 21.81 6.29
N GLU A 88 4.87 22.20 6.39
CA GLU A 88 5.30 23.58 6.15
C GLU A 88 4.89 24.07 4.76
N ALA A 89 5.15 23.29 3.70
CA ALA A 89 4.74 23.64 2.35
C ALA A 89 3.20 23.81 2.21
N LYS A 90 2.41 22.99 2.91
CA LYS A 90 0.94 23.10 2.92
C LYS A 90 0.45 24.34 3.68
N VAL A 91 1.06 24.64 4.82
CA VAL A 91 0.74 25.83 5.63
C VAL A 91 1.11 27.09 4.85
N VAL A 92 2.29 27.16 4.22
CA VAL A 92 2.70 28.28 3.36
C VAL A 92 1.73 28.46 2.18
N ALA A 93 1.34 27.37 1.51
CA ALA A 93 0.39 27.45 0.41
C ALA A 93 -1.00 27.94 0.87
N LYS A 94 -1.46 27.50 2.05
CA LYS A 94 -2.70 27.98 2.68
C LYS A 94 -2.60 29.48 2.98
N LEU A 95 -1.55 29.92 3.68
CA LEU A 95 -1.34 31.33 4.04
C LEU A 95 -1.28 32.22 2.80
N LYS A 96 -0.59 31.77 1.75
CA LYS A 96 -0.54 32.49 0.47
C LYS A 96 -1.92 32.66 -0.17
N ASN A 97 -2.78 31.64 -0.10
CA ASN A 97 -4.17 31.73 -0.58
C ASN A 97 -5.03 32.67 0.30
N GLU A 98 -4.65 32.86 1.56
CA GLU A 98 -5.25 33.82 2.49
C GLU A 98 -4.63 35.23 2.37
N GLY A 99 -3.66 35.42 1.47
CA GLY A 99 -3.00 36.70 1.21
C GLY A 99 -1.84 37.03 2.16
N ILE A 100 -1.34 36.05 2.91
CA ILE A 100 -0.24 36.20 3.88
C ILE A 100 1.03 35.56 3.31
N ASP A 101 2.14 36.31 3.22
CA ASP A 101 3.45 35.77 2.87
C ASP A 101 4.20 35.31 4.14
N LYS A 102 4.88 34.17 4.09
CA LYS A 102 5.69 33.66 5.20
C LYS A 102 6.76 34.66 5.63
N LYS A 103 7.31 35.44 4.69
CA LYS A 103 8.37 36.43 4.97
C LYS A 103 7.90 37.56 5.89
N ASP A 104 6.61 37.79 5.96
CA ASP A 104 6.01 38.86 6.78
C ASP A 104 5.68 38.39 8.20
N LEU A 105 5.90 37.10 8.51
CA LEU A 105 5.62 36.50 9.81
C LEU A 105 6.89 36.28 10.64
N SER A 106 6.74 36.42 11.96
CA SER A 106 7.71 35.87 12.90
C SER A 106 7.65 34.33 12.93
N ARG A 107 8.71 33.69 13.45
CA ARG A 107 8.73 32.23 13.61
C ARG A 107 7.59 31.75 14.50
N ASP A 108 7.33 32.44 15.60
CA ASP A 108 6.29 32.07 16.56
C ASP A 108 4.89 32.20 15.95
N GLU A 109 4.64 33.24 15.17
CA GLU A 109 3.37 33.42 14.43
C GLU A 109 3.15 32.30 13.42
N PHE A 110 4.20 31.92 12.68
CA PHE A 110 4.13 30.79 11.75
C PHE A 110 3.89 29.45 12.47
N LEU A 111 4.57 29.20 13.59
CA LEU A 111 4.41 27.98 14.38
C LEU A 111 2.96 27.84 14.89
N GLN A 112 2.32 28.94 15.29
CA GLN A 112 0.90 28.91 15.67
C GLN A 112 0.02 28.41 14.52
N HIS A 113 0.24 28.92 13.30
CA HIS A 113 -0.51 28.46 12.12
C HIS A 113 -0.23 26.98 11.77
N ALA A 114 0.99 26.50 11.98
CA ALA A 114 1.36 25.10 11.77
C ALA A 114 0.70 24.17 12.80
N TRP A 115 0.63 24.58 14.07
CA TRP A 115 -0.12 23.85 15.10
C TRP A 115 -1.63 23.82 14.81
N ASP A 116 -2.24 24.94 14.41
CA ASP A 116 -3.67 25.00 14.06
C ASP A 116 -4.00 24.03 12.91
N TRP A 117 -3.12 23.98 11.90
CA TRP A 117 -3.22 23.02 10.80
C TRP A 117 -3.13 21.57 11.30
N THR A 118 -2.15 21.29 12.15
CA THR A 118 -1.88 19.96 12.73
C THR A 118 -3.07 19.45 13.54
N HIS A 119 -3.61 20.25 14.47
CA HIS A 119 -4.77 19.86 15.27
C HIS A 119 -6.00 19.54 14.40
N LYS A 120 -6.25 20.36 13.37
CA LYS A 120 -7.38 20.15 12.46
C LYS A 120 -7.22 18.87 11.64
N HIS A 121 -6.07 18.68 11.00
CA HIS A 121 -5.87 17.57 10.07
C HIS A 121 -5.57 16.25 10.77
N GLY A 122 -4.83 16.27 11.88
CA GLY A 122 -4.63 15.09 12.74
C GLY A 122 -5.96 14.55 13.26
N GLY A 123 -6.85 15.43 13.74
CA GLY A 123 -8.19 15.03 14.18
C GLY A 123 -9.01 14.35 13.09
N ILE A 124 -8.96 14.86 11.85
CA ILE A 124 -9.67 14.26 10.71
C ILE A 124 -9.13 12.86 10.40
N ILE A 125 -7.80 12.68 10.39
CA ILE A 125 -7.15 11.39 10.11
C ILE A 125 -7.63 10.33 11.11
N LEU A 126 -7.60 10.64 12.40
CA LEU A 126 -8.02 9.69 13.44
C LEU A 126 -9.51 9.33 13.30
N GLN A 127 -10.36 10.31 12.95
CA GLN A 127 -11.78 10.03 12.71
C GLN A 127 -12.02 9.14 11.48
N GLN A 128 -11.21 9.27 10.43
CA GLN A 128 -11.28 8.38 9.26
C GLN A 128 -10.91 6.93 9.63
N LEU A 129 -9.88 6.73 10.45
CA LEU A 129 -9.50 5.41 10.95
C LEU A 129 -10.62 4.80 11.83
N LYS A 130 -11.24 5.62 12.70
CA LYS A 130 -12.39 5.20 13.51
C LYS A 130 -13.57 4.77 12.63
N LYS A 131 -13.89 5.53 11.58
CA LYS A 131 -14.95 5.18 10.61
C LYS A 131 -14.64 3.93 9.79
N LEU A 132 -13.37 3.62 9.53
CA LEU A 132 -12.95 2.34 8.94
C LEU A 132 -13.12 1.14 9.90
N GLY A 133 -13.36 1.40 11.19
CA GLY A 133 -13.46 0.38 12.23
C GLY A 133 -12.11 -0.05 12.81
N ALA A 134 -11.09 0.81 12.76
CA ALA A 134 -9.79 0.52 13.35
C ALA A 134 -9.91 0.29 14.88
N SER A 135 -9.39 -0.82 15.38
CA SER A 135 -9.37 -1.19 16.81
C SER A 135 -8.08 -0.76 17.52
N CYS A 136 -7.65 0.48 17.27
CA CYS A 136 -6.44 1.07 17.86
C CYS A 136 -6.64 1.37 19.35
N ASP A 137 -5.57 1.28 20.12
CA ASP A 137 -5.51 1.82 21.48
C ASP A 137 -5.43 3.35 21.41
N TRP A 138 -6.59 4.00 21.36
CA TRP A 138 -6.68 5.46 21.17
C TRP A 138 -6.14 6.26 22.35
N GLU A 139 -6.04 5.67 23.54
CA GLU A 139 -5.45 6.36 24.71
C GLU A 139 -3.94 6.54 24.54
N ARG A 140 -3.31 5.69 23.71
CA ARG A 140 -1.89 5.75 23.36
C ARG A 140 -1.60 6.58 22.11
N THR A 141 -2.55 7.39 21.64
CA THR A 141 -2.33 8.20 20.43
C THR A 141 -1.16 9.16 20.64
N LYS A 142 -0.14 9.07 19.78
CA LYS A 142 1.03 9.96 19.80
C LYS A 142 1.11 10.87 18.58
N PHE A 143 1.63 12.07 18.78
CA PHE A 143 2.11 12.94 17.73
C PHE A 143 3.64 13.07 17.84
N THR A 144 4.35 13.05 16.72
CA THR A 144 5.83 13.03 16.74
C THR A 144 6.45 14.24 17.46
N MET A 145 5.73 15.37 17.58
CA MET A 145 6.17 16.55 18.33
C MET A 145 5.43 16.76 19.68
N ASP A 146 4.81 15.72 20.24
CA ASP A 146 4.41 15.74 21.65
C ASP A 146 5.63 16.01 22.55
N GLU A 147 5.41 16.48 23.77
CA GLU A 147 6.49 16.90 24.68
C GLU A 147 7.49 15.77 24.97
N ASP A 148 7.01 14.57 25.27
CA ASP A 148 7.81 13.37 25.56
C ASP A 148 8.50 12.82 24.30
N MET A 149 7.81 12.86 23.17
CA MET A 149 8.36 12.47 21.86
C MET A 149 9.50 13.42 21.45
N SER A 150 9.32 14.73 21.63
CA SER A 150 10.33 15.75 21.34
C SER A 150 11.53 15.64 22.27
N ALA A 151 11.31 15.41 23.57
CA ALA A 151 12.39 15.18 24.53
C ALA A 151 13.21 13.93 24.16
N SER A 152 12.56 12.86 23.67
CA SER A 152 13.25 11.67 23.17
C SER A 152 14.18 11.99 22.00
N VAL A 153 13.72 12.81 21.04
CA VAL A 153 14.52 13.24 19.89
C VAL A 153 15.73 14.07 20.31
N ILE A 154 15.52 15.01 21.24
CA ILE A 154 16.58 15.89 21.76
C ILE A 154 17.65 15.04 22.48
N LYS A 155 17.24 14.13 23.36
CA LYS A 155 18.14 13.20 24.07
C LYS A 155 18.98 12.36 23.10
N VAL A 156 18.35 11.81 22.06
CA VAL A 156 19.02 11.03 21.01
C VAL A 156 20.02 11.86 20.22
N PHE A 157 19.70 13.12 19.90
CA PHE A 157 20.64 14.01 19.23
C PHE A 157 21.88 14.28 20.10
N VAL A 158 21.67 14.60 21.38
CA VAL A 158 22.76 14.89 22.33
C VAL A 158 23.65 13.66 22.53
N ASP A 159 23.06 12.48 22.74
CA ASP A 159 23.79 11.22 22.91
C ASP A 159 24.65 10.87 21.68
N LEU A 160 24.06 10.92 20.46
CA LEU A 160 24.80 10.63 19.24
C LEU A 160 25.89 11.67 18.93
N TYR A 161 25.70 12.92 19.34
CA TYR A 161 26.74 13.94 19.25
C TYR A 161 27.89 13.65 20.22
N GLU A 162 27.59 13.30 21.47
CA GLU A 162 28.59 12.94 22.48
C GLU A 162 29.38 11.67 22.11
N LYS A 163 28.74 10.72 21.40
CA LYS A 163 29.39 9.56 20.76
C LYS A 163 30.25 9.90 19.54
N GLY A 164 30.20 11.14 19.04
CA GLY A 164 30.90 11.56 17.83
C GLY A 164 30.32 11.01 16.53
N LEU A 165 29.08 10.52 16.56
CA LEU A 165 28.33 10.04 15.40
C LEU A 165 27.62 11.18 14.68
N ILE A 166 27.13 12.18 15.41
CA ILE A 166 26.64 13.44 14.84
C ILE A 166 27.79 14.44 14.77
N TYR A 167 27.92 15.11 13.63
CA TYR A 167 28.90 16.18 13.42
C TYR A 167 28.36 17.25 12.47
N ARG A 168 28.96 18.45 12.55
CA ARG A 168 28.69 19.54 11.62
C ARG A 168 29.75 19.59 10.54
N GLY A 169 29.34 19.61 9.27
CA GLY A 169 30.25 19.55 8.12
C GLY A 169 29.85 20.53 7.01
N TYR A 170 30.85 21.03 6.30
CA TYR A 170 30.65 21.85 5.09
C TYR A 170 30.72 20.95 3.87
N ARG A 171 29.59 20.63 3.26
CA ARG A 171 29.48 19.66 2.16
C ARG A 171 28.54 20.15 1.07
N MET A 172 28.65 19.51 -0.09
CA MET A 172 27.66 19.65 -1.16
C MET A 172 26.38 18.95 -0.70
N VAL A 173 25.26 19.66 -0.81
CA VAL A 173 23.93 19.18 -0.44
C VAL A 173 22.94 19.45 -1.56
N ASN A 174 21.92 18.61 -1.64
CA ASN A 174 20.78 18.85 -2.53
C ASN A 174 19.94 19.98 -1.93
N TRP A 175 19.73 21.06 -2.68
CA TRP A 175 18.98 22.23 -2.25
C TRP A 175 17.70 22.40 -3.07
N ASP A 176 16.56 22.53 -2.38
CA ASP A 176 15.30 22.90 -2.99
C ASP A 176 15.17 24.45 -2.99
N PRO A 177 15.31 25.13 -4.15
CA PRO A 177 15.26 26.59 -4.19
C PRO A 177 13.85 27.16 -3.93
N GLN A 178 12.81 26.35 -4.09
CA GLN A 178 11.43 26.77 -3.85
C GLN A 178 11.08 26.67 -2.36
N ALA A 179 11.45 25.57 -1.71
CA ALA A 179 11.27 25.38 -0.27
C ALA A 179 12.36 26.06 0.58
N LYS A 180 13.51 26.41 -0.03
CA LYS A 180 14.69 26.99 0.60
C LYS A 180 15.25 26.13 1.73
N THR A 181 15.41 24.84 1.46
CA THR A 181 15.93 23.86 2.42
C THR A 181 16.74 22.79 1.70
N THR A 182 17.63 22.15 2.46
CA THR A 182 18.30 20.92 2.04
C THR A 182 17.33 19.73 1.94
N LEU A 183 17.70 18.77 1.09
CA LEU A 183 17.04 17.48 0.89
C LEU A 183 18.06 16.36 1.09
N SER A 184 17.62 15.20 1.59
CA SER A 184 18.45 13.99 1.53
C SER A 184 18.51 13.43 0.11
N ASP A 185 19.50 12.58 -0.18
CA ASP A 185 19.63 11.94 -1.50
C ASP A 185 18.37 11.14 -1.88
N GLU A 186 17.71 10.55 -0.88
CA GLU A 186 16.49 9.77 -1.09
C GLU A 186 15.26 10.64 -1.41
N GLU A 187 15.26 11.94 -1.06
CA GLU A 187 14.18 12.88 -1.36
C GLU A 187 14.28 13.47 -2.78
N VAL A 188 15.25 13.02 -3.59
CA VAL A 188 15.48 13.47 -4.97
C VAL A 188 14.94 12.46 -5.98
N ILE A 189 14.02 12.90 -6.84
CA ILE A 189 13.51 12.12 -7.97
C ILE A 189 14.28 12.51 -9.22
N TYR A 190 14.84 11.54 -9.94
CA TYR A 190 15.48 11.80 -11.22
C TYR A 190 14.53 11.57 -12.39
N GLU A 191 14.41 12.57 -13.25
CA GLU A 191 13.60 12.53 -14.48
C GLU A 191 14.48 12.74 -15.71
N GLU A 192 14.21 11.98 -16.78
CA GLU A 192 14.82 12.24 -18.09
C GLU A 192 14.13 13.43 -18.76
N ARG A 193 14.92 14.41 -19.19
CA ARG A 193 14.44 15.61 -19.89
C ARG A 193 15.28 15.86 -21.13
N ASN A 194 14.61 16.15 -22.24
CA ASN A 194 15.29 16.64 -23.44
C ASN A 194 15.88 18.02 -23.14
N GLY A 195 17.20 18.10 -23.17
CA GLY A 195 17.95 19.33 -23.01
C GLY A 195 18.96 19.50 -24.15
N LYS A 196 19.96 20.34 -23.90
CA LYS A 196 21.00 20.67 -24.86
C LYS A 196 22.37 20.52 -24.22
N LEU A 197 23.35 20.13 -25.04
CA LEU A 197 24.77 20.15 -24.72
C LEU A 197 25.41 21.29 -25.51
N TYR A 198 26.01 22.24 -24.79
CA TYR A 198 26.61 23.45 -25.33
C TYR A 198 28.13 23.29 -25.40
N TYR A 199 28.71 23.63 -26.55
CA TYR A 199 30.15 23.60 -26.76
C TYR A 199 30.70 25.02 -26.71
N LEU A 200 31.45 25.35 -25.66
CA LEU A 200 31.89 26.71 -25.35
C LEU A 200 33.40 26.86 -25.52
N LYS A 201 33.83 27.98 -26.11
CA LYS A 201 35.24 28.31 -26.34
C LYS A 201 35.78 29.19 -25.23
N TYR A 202 36.93 28.82 -24.70
CA TYR A 202 37.69 29.57 -23.70
C TYR A 202 39.00 30.02 -24.32
N LYS A 203 39.30 31.32 -24.25
CA LYS A 203 40.54 31.87 -24.80
C LYS A 203 41.71 31.49 -23.90
N ILE A 204 42.81 30.98 -24.47
CA ILE A 204 44.02 30.70 -23.70
C ILE A 204 44.74 32.01 -23.37
N GLU A 205 45.10 32.21 -22.11
CA GLU A 205 45.77 33.43 -21.65
C GLU A 205 47.12 33.59 -22.38
N GLY A 206 47.34 34.77 -22.97
CA GLY A 206 48.56 35.07 -23.74
C GLY A 206 48.65 34.41 -25.12
N SER A 207 47.56 33.81 -25.63
CA SER A 207 47.48 33.18 -26.96
C SER A 207 46.18 33.56 -27.68
N ASP A 208 46.14 33.40 -29.01
CA ASP A 208 44.91 33.48 -29.81
C ASP A 208 44.22 32.11 -30.00
N GLU A 209 44.78 31.08 -29.35
CA GLU A 209 44.21 29.74 -29.27
C GLU A 209 42.97 29.70 -28.37
N PHE A 210 42.01 28.85 -28.74
CA PHE A 210 40.80 28.58 -27.96
C PHE A 210 40.71 27.10 -27.58
N LEU A 211 40.31 26.83 -26.34
CA LEU A 211 39.96 25.50 -25.85
C LEU A 211 38.44 25.36 -25.84
N THR A 212 37.90 24.23 -26.30
CA THR A 212 36.44 24.00 -26.30
C THR A 212 36.06 23.01 -25.20
N ILE A 213 35.06 23.35 -24.40
CA ILE A 213 34.45 22.47 -23.37
C ILE A 213 33.01 22.15 -23.74
N ALA A 214 32.49 21.03 -23.23
CA ALA A 214 31.08 20.69 -23.35
C ALA A 214 30.38 20.84 -21.99
N THR A 215 29.20 21.47 -21.95
CA THR A 215 28.40 21.60 -20.72
C THR A 215 26.91 21.64 -21.00
N THR A 216 26.10 21.13 -20.07
CA THR A 216 24.64 21.20 -20.11
C THR A 216 24.10 22.43 -19.37
N ARG A 217 24.97 23.15 -18.65
CA ARG A 217 24.64 24.30 -17.76
C ARG A 217 25.49 25.52 -18.09
N PRO A 218 25.29 26.19 -19.24
CA PRO A 218 26.11 27.33 -19.66
C PRO A 218 26.04 28.51 -18.69
N GLU A 219 24.97 28.67 -17.91
CA GLU A 219 24.87 29.70 -16.87
C GLU A 219 25.90 29.54 -15.75
N THR A 220 26.40 28.32 -15.52
CA THR A 220 27.35 28.03 -14.44
C THR A 220 28.79 28.41 -14.77
N ILE A 221 29.11 28.80 -16.01
CA ILE A 221 30.48 29.20 -16.37
C ILE A 221 30.98 30.38 -15.55
N LEU A 222 30.07 31.23 -15.08
CA LEU A 222 30.38 32.36 -14.21
C LEU A 222 30.97 31.93 -12.85
N GLY A 223 30.78 30.67 -12.47
CA GLY A 223 31.36 30.03 -11.29
C GLY A 223 32.60 29.16 -11.57
N ASP A 224 33.06 29.06 -12.82
CA ASP A 224 34.19 28.20 -13.18
C ASP A 224 35.47 28.65 -12.46
N THR A 225 36.22 27.71 -11.89
CA THR A 225 37.52 27.99 -11.26
C THR A 225 38.66 27.18 -11.85
N ALA A 226 38.40 26.22 -12.73
CA ALA A 226 39.40 25.59 -13.59
C ALA A 226 38.78 24.97 -14.85
N ILE A 227 39.64 24.60 -15.80
CA ILE A 227 39.31 23.62 -16.85
C ILE A 227 40.15 22.38 -16.59
N CYS A 228 39.54 21.21 -16.57
CA CYS A 228 40.23 19.94 -16.39
C CYS A 228 40.41 19.23 -17.74
N ILE A 229 41.63 18.77 -18.00
CA ILE A 229 41.99 17.92 -19.14
C ILE A 229 42.50 16.57 -18.64
N ASN A 230 42.33 15.51 -19.43
CA ASN A 230 42.94 14.22 -19.10
C ASN A 230 44.44 14.26 -19.42
N PRO A 231 45.35 13.88 -18.48
CA PRO A 231 46.80 13.89 -18.73
C PRO A 231 47.24 12.95 -19.86
N ASN A 232 46.45 11.91 -20.15
CA ASN A 232 46.72 10.93 -21.20
C ASN A 232 46.18 11.35 -22.57
N ASP A 233 45.48 12.49 -22.67
CA ASP A 233 44.96 12.99 -23.93
C ASP A 233 46.01 13.81 -24.68
N GLU A 234 46.64 13.19 -25.68
CA GLU A 234 47.68 13.80 -26.52
C GLU A 234 47.22 15.11 -27.20
N ARG A 235 45.91 15.31 -27.40
CA ARG A 235 45.35 16.51 -28.04
C ARG A 235 45.57 17.78 -27.23
N PHE A 236 45.72 17.67 -25.90
CA PHE A 236 45.74 18.81 -24.97
C PHE A 236 47.00 18.95 -24.14
N GLN A 237 48.01 18.09 -24.33
CA GLN A 237 49.25 18.12 -23.54
C GLN A 237 49.99 19.47 -23.59
N HIS A 238 49.90 20.20 -24.70
CA HIS A 238 50.51 21.53 -24.85
C HIS A 238 49.80 22.64 -24.05
N LEU A 239 48.66 22.34 -23.41
CA LEU A 239 47.91 23.25 -22.55
C LEU A 239 48.24 23.08 -21.06
N LYS A 240 49.08 22.10 -20.71
CA LYS A 240 49.55 21.86 -19.35
C LYS A 240 50.18 23.11 -18.73
N GLY A 241 49.70 23.50 -17.55
CA GLY A 241 50.19 24.67 -16.82
C GLY A 241 49.81 26.03 -17.42
N LYS A 242 49.02 26.05 -18.50
CA LYS A 242 48.44 27.28 -19.04
C LYS A 242 47.19 27.67 -18.27
N LYS A 243 46.69 28.87 -18.56
CA LYS A 243 45.44 29.40 -18.03
C LYS A 243 44.48 29.72 -19.16
N ALA A 244 43.19 29.69 -18.86
CA ALA A 244 42.11 30.04 -19.76
C ALA A 244 41.31 31.21 -19.20
N ILE A 245 40.69 31.99 -20.09
CA ILE A 245 39.84 33.12 -19.73
C ILE A 245 38.39 32.66 -19.86
N VAL A 246 37.65 32.74 -18.76
CA VAL A 246 36.22 32.44 -18.71
C VAL A 246 35.46 33.47 -19.54
N PRO A 247 34.62 33.04 -20.51
CA PRO A 247 33.80 33.95 -21.30
C PRO A 247 32.90 34.84 -20.43
N ILE A 248 32.58 36.04 -20.92
CA ILE A 248 31.72 37.06 -20.28
C ILE A 248 32.36 37.70 -19.05
N CYS A 249 32.72 36.92 -18.01
CA CYS A 249 33.29 37.47 -16.78
C CYS A 249 34.79 37.78 -16.85
N ASN A 250 35.48 37.36 -17.93
CA ASN A 250 36.90 37.62 -18.19
C ASN A 250 37.82 37.24 -17.02
N ARG A 251 37.43 36.23 -16.23
CA ARG A 251 38.24 35.70 -15.13
C ARG A 251 39.26 34.71 -15.67
N THR A 252 40.52 34.85 -15.28
CA THR A 252 41.57 33.87 -15.61
C THR A 252 41.50 32.68 -14.63
N ILE A 253 41.45 31.46 -15.17
CA ILE A 253 41.40 30.20 -14.43
C ILE A 253 42.50 29.22 -14.90
N PRO A 254 43.05 28.37 -14.00
CA PRO A 254 44.03 27.35 -14.37
C PRO A 254 43.45 26.23 -15.25
N ILE A 255 44.30 25.63 -16.09
CA ILE A 255 44.03 24.33 -16.73
C ILE A 255 44.73 23.25 -15.90
N ILE A 256 43.94 22.37 -15.28
CA ILE A 256 44.40 21.28 -14.41
C ILE A 256 44.34 19.93 -15.13
N GLU A 257 45.05 18.94 -14.60
CA GLU A 257 45.12 17.59 -15.16
C GLU A 257 44.52 16.57 -14.19
N ASP A 258 43.55 15.77 -14.64
CA ASP A 258 42.99 14.67 -13.86
C ASP A 258 42.47 13.54 -14.76
N GLU A 259 42.69 12.29 -14.35
CA GLU A 259 42.20 11.10 -15.05
C GLU A 259 40.68 10.92 -14.92
N TYR A 260 40.04 11.68 -14.02
CA TYR A 260 38.58 11.73 -13.90
C TYR A 260 37.87 12.15 -15.20
N VAL A 261 38.51 12.99 -16.03
CA VAL A 261 37.91 13.49 -17.27
C VAL A 261 37.94 12.41 -18.34
N ASP A 262 36.78 12.05 -18.87
CA ASP A 262 36.64 11.11 -19.99
C ASP A 262 37.13 11.76 -21.30
N MET A 263 38.05 11.09 -21.99
CA MET A 263 38.61 11.54 -23.27
C MET A 263 37.60 11.46 -24.43
N GLU A 264 36.62 10.56 -24.35
CA GLU A 264 35.62 10.32 -25.40
C GLU A 264 34.37 11.20 -25.22
N PHE A 265 34.07 11.64 -24.00
CA PHE A 265 32.88 12.45 -23.73
C PHE A 265 33.08 13.92 -24.14
N GLY A 266 32.13 14.45 -24.92
CA GLY A 266 32.10 15.86 -25.31
C GLY A 266 33.33 16.28 -26.13
N THR A 267 34.26 17.00 -25.49
CA THR A 267 35.51 17.45 -26.11
C THR A 267 36.77 16.81 -25.50
N GLY A 268 36.64 15.99 -24.44
CA GLY A 268 37.77 15.57 -23.61
C GLY A 268 38.27 16.66 -22.64
N CYS A 269 37.55 17.77 -22.51
CA CYS A 269 37.82 18.85 -21.56
C CYS A 269 36.56 19.18 -20.75
N LEU A 270 36.72 19.30 -19.44
CA LEU A 270 35.62 19.54 -18.50
C LEU A 270 35.79 20.91 -17.84
N LYS A 271 34.74 21.73 -17.79
CA LYS A 271 34.72 22.92 -16.92
C LYS A 271 34.56 22.48 -15.47
N VAL A 272 35.25 23.12 -14.53
CA VAL A 272 35.19 22.77 -13.10
C VAL A 272 34.54 23.90 -12.32
N THR A 273 33.36 23.60 -11.74
CA THR A 273 32.53 24.50 -10.92
C THR A 273 32.30 23.95 -9.51
N PRO A 274 33.26 24.10 -8.58
CA PRO A 274 33.20 23.45 -7.27
C PRO A 274 31.98 23.78 -6.41
N ALA A 275 31.33 24.92 -6.63
CA ALA A 275 30.14 25.32 -5.87
C ALA A 275 28.83 24.69 -6.35
N HIS A 276 28.80 24.06 -7.54
CA HIS A 276 27.56 23.71 -8.24
C HIS A 276 27.50 22.28 -8.79
N ASP A 277 28.52 21.46 -8.56
CA ASP A 277 28.54 20.04 -8.90
C ASP A 277 29.43 19.26 -7.90
N GLU A 278 28.99 18.07 -7.48
CA GLU A 278 29.68 17.24 -6.48
C GLU A 278 31.04 16.73 -6.99
N ASN A 279 31.13 16.35 -8.27
CA ASN A 279 32.37 15.87 -8.85
C ASN A 279 33.36 17.02 -9.04
N ASP A 280 32.86 18.17 -9.50
CA ASP A 280 33.68 19.39 -9.59
C ASP A 280 34.18 19.84 -8.22
N LYS A 281 33.40 19.64 -7.15
CA LYS A 281 33.85 19.91 -5.77
C LYS A 281 35.00 18.99 -5.36
N ASN A 282 34.89 17.69 -5.67
CA ASN A 282 35.96 16.73 -5.39
C ASN A 282 37.25 17.08 -6.15
N LEU A 283 37.14 17.49 -7.42
CA LEU A 283 38.27 18.01 -8.19
C LEU A 283 38.82 19.31 -7.56
N GLY A 284 37.93 20.22 -7.17
CA GLY A 284 38.27 21.47 -6.50
C GLY A 284 39.08 21.25 -5.22
N ASP A 285 38.66 20.29 -4.38
CA ASP A 285 39.40 19.95 -3.15
C ASP A 285 40.74 19.28 -3.45
N LYS A 286 40.77 18.35 -4.41
CA LYS A 286 41.99 17.64 -4.81
C LYS A 286 43.06 18.58 -5.36
N HIS A 287 42.66 19.59 -6.11
CA HIS A 287 43.54 20.56 -6.77
C HIS A 287 43.61 21.92 -6.06
N ASN A 288 42.98 22.05 -4.89
CA ASN A 288 42.92 23.27 -4.07
C ASN A 288 42.47 24.52 -4.88
N LEU A 289 41.35 24.38 -5.58
CA LEU A 289 40.73 25.44 -6.38
C LEU A 289 39.86 26.36 -5.54
N ASP A 290 39.69 27.59 -6.01
CA ASP A 290 38.72 28.53 -5.45
C ASP A 290 37.29 28.01 -5.64
N VAL A 291 36.39 28.46 -4.76
CA VAL A 291 34.97 28.13 -4.78
C VAL A 291 34.18 29.41 -4.98
N VAL A 292 33.48 29.52 -6.11
CA VAL A 292 32.66 30.68 -6.46
C VAL A 292 31.21 30.24 -6.59
N ASP A 293 30.38 30.59 -5.60
CA ASP A 293 28.94 30.36 -5.63
C ASP A 293 28.24 31.52 -6.36
N ILE A 294 27.56 31.24 -7.47
CA ILE A 294 26.87 32.25 -8.28
C ILE A 294 25.38 32.36 -7.98
N PHE A 295 24.81 31.51 -7.11
CA PHE A 295 23.37 31.48 -6.84
C PHE A 295 23.02 32.07 -5.47
N ASN A 296 21.81 32.62 -5.38
CA ASN A 296 21.11 32.89 -4.13
C ASN A 296 20.31 31.65 -3.69
N ASP A 297 19.74 31.67 -2.49
CA ASP A 297 18.92 30.60 -1.94
C ASP A 297 17.68 30.23 -2.78
N ASP A 298 17.19 31.12 -3.63
CA ASP A 298 16.08 30.87 -4.56
C ASP A 298 16.55 30.53 -5.98
N ALA A 299 17.84 30.24 -6.15
CA ALA A 299 18.49 29.95 -7.44
C ALA A 299 18.45 31.09 -8.47
N THR A 300 18.15 32.32 -8.03
CA THR A 300 18.50 33.52 -8.81
C THR A 300 20.01 33.77 -8.74
N LEU A 301 20.59 34.44 -9.73
CA LEU A 301 22.01 34.77 -9.71
C LEU A 301 22.30 35.88 -8.70
N ASN A 302 23.41 35.75 -7.98
CA ASN A 302 23.93 36.76 -7.06
C ASN A 302 24.87 37.75 -7.79
N HIS A 303 25.62 38.56 -7.05
CA HIS A 303 26.55 39.57 -7.60
C HIS A 303 27.64 39.00 -8.54
N TYR A 304 28.00 37.71 -8.46
CA TYR A 304 28.88 37.06 -9.43
C TYR A 304 28.23 36.83 -10.80
N GLY A 305 26.90 36.99 -10.88
CA GLY A 305 26.11 36.93 -12.11
C GLY A 305 26.27 38.14 -13.03
N LEU A 306 26.99 39.19 -12.63
CA LEU A 306 27.15 40.43 -13.41
C LEU A 306 25.79 41.05 -13.79
N HIS A 307 25.55 41.38 -15.06
CA HIS A 307 24.26 41.94 -15.51
C HIS A 307 23.08 40.96 -15.45
N TYR A 308 23.32 39.71 -15.04
CA TYR A 308 22.29 38.72 -14.75
C TYR A 308 21.83 38.68 -13.28
N GLU A 309 22.44 39.49 -12.40
CA GLU A 309 22.08 39.54 -10.98
C GLU A 309 20.57 39.71 -10.76
N GLY A 310 20.01 38.87 -9.88
CA GLY A 310 18.58 38.83 -9.54
C GLY A 310 17.69 38.07 -10.52
N LYS A 311 18.21 37.58 -11.65
CA LYS A 311 17.43 36.76 -12.60
C LYS A 311 17.49 35.26 -12.26
N ASP A 312 16.41 34.54 -12.56
CA ASP A 312 16.34 33.08 -12.39
C ASP A 312 17.31 32.36 -13.34
N ARG A 313 17.97 31.31 -12.84
CA ARG A 313 18.96 30.50 -13.58
C ARG A 313 18.50 30.01 -14.95
N PHE A 314 17.20 29.70 -15.14
CA PHE A 314 16.71 29.18 -16.42
C PHE A 314 16.50 30.30 -17.43
N VAL A 315 16.14 31.50 -16.95
CA VAL A 315 16.13 32.72 -17.77
C VAL A 315 17.55 33.05 -18.19
N VAL A 316 18.49 33.05 -17.25
CA VAL A 316 19.91 33.31 -17.55
C VAL A 316 20.48 32.27 -18.49
N ARG A 317 20.12 30.99 -18.36
CA ARG A 317 20.56 29.94 -19.29
C ARG A 317 20.20 30.26 -20.74
N ALA A 318 19.02 30.84 -20.99
CA ALA A 318 18.62 31.24 -22.33
C ALA A 318 19.39 32.49 -22.81
N GLU A 319 19.46 33.53 -21.96
CA GLU A 319 20.11 34.80 -22.31
C GLU A 319 21.63 34.66 -22.48
N ILE A 320 22.30 33.89 -21.62
CA ILE A 320 23.76 33.72 -21.66
C ILE A 320 24.20 32.97 -22.92
N VAL A 321 23.38 32.05 -23.42
CA VAL A 321 23.67 31.33 -24.68
C VAL A 321 23.64 32.30 -25.85
N GLU A 322 22.67 33.22 -25.89
CA GLU A 322 22.58 34.26 -26.91
C GLU A 322 23.79 35.21 -26.85
N GLU A 323 24.20 35.64 -25.65
CA GLU A 323 25.39 36.47 -25.46
C GLU A 323 26.68 35.75 -25.90
N LEU A 324 26.82 34.47 -25.58
CA LEU A 324 27.97 33.64 -25.99
C LEU A 324 28.02 33.47 -27.52
N GLU A 325 26.86 33.36 -28.18
CA GLU A 325 26.78 33.29 -29.64
C GLU A 325 27.18 34.63 -30.29
N LEU A 326 26.60 35.74 -29.83
CA LEU A 326 26.93 37.08 -30.32
C LEU A 326 28.41 37.45 -30.10
N SER A 327 29.00 36.95 -29.01
CA SER A 327 30.40 37.18 -28.67
C SER A 327 31.35 36.17 -29.33
N GLY A 328 30.85 35.21 -30.10
CA GLY A 328 31.65 34.22 -30.85
C GLY A 328 32.27 33.11 -29.99
N PHE A 329 31.86 32.97 -28.72
CA PHE A 329 32.33 31.94 -27.79
C PHE A 329 31.51 30.65 -27.85
N LEU A 330 30.33 30.64 -28.47
CA LEU A 330 29.57 29.42 -28.73
C LEU A 330 30.08 28.70 -29.99
N ALA A 331 30.50 27.44 -29.87
CA ALA A 331 31.02 26.65 -31.00
C ALA A 331 29.90 25.86 -31.72
N LYS A 332 29.08 25.14 -30.96
CA LYS A 332 27.91 24.38 -31.44
C LYS A 332 26.97 24.04 -30.28
N VAL A 333 25.76 23.63 -30.63
CA VAL A 333 24.74 23.15 -29.68
C VAL A 333 24.17 21.83 -30.21
N GLU A 334 24.08 20.84 -29.35
CA GLU A 334 23.54 19.51 -29.69
C GLU A 334 22.40 19.14 -28.75
N ASP A 335 21.43 18.38 -29.25
CA ASP A 335 20.37 17.84 -28.41
C ASP A 335 20.94 16.73 -27.52
N HIS A 336 20.60 16.76 -26.23
CA HIS A 336 21.11 15.82 -25.25
C HIS A 336 20.06 15.50 -24.20
N VAL A 337 19.85 14.22 -23.91
CA VAL A 337 18.92 13.78 -22.87
C VAL A 337 19.62 13.89 -21.52
N ASN A 338 19.11 14.76 -20.66
CA ASN A 338 19.63 15.00 -19.32
C ASN A 338 18.84 14.22 -18.28
N LYS A 339 19.52 13.71 -17.26
CA LYS A 339 18.90 13.20 -16.05
C LYS A 339 18.89 14.31 -15.00
N VAL A 340 17.73 14.89 -14.72
CA VAL A 340 17.57 16.06 -13.85
C VAL A 340 16.94 15.64 -12.53
N GLY A 341 17.55 16.01 -11.41
CA GLY A 341 16.98 15.81 -10.08
C GLY A 341 15.90 16.84 -9.78
N THR A 342 14.77 16.39 -9.24
CA THR A 342 13.67 17.21 -8.75
C THR A 342 13.33 16.84 -7.31
N SER A 343 12.85 17.83 -6.55
CA SER A 343 12.35 17.63 -5.20
C SER A 343 11.10 16.73 -5.23
N GLU A 344 11.08 15.65 -4.46
CA GLU A 344 9.91 14.76 -4.32
C GLU A 344 8.65 15.53 -3.85
N ARG A 345 8.85 16.65 -3.16
CA ARG A 345 7.79 17.42 -2.48
C ARG A 345 7.31 18.61 -3.31
N THR A 346 8.21 19.47 -3.76
CA THR A 346 7.85 20.70 -4.51
C THR A 346 7.82 20.48 -6.02
N GLY A 347 8.53 19.47 -6.52
CA GLY A 347 8.78 19.27 -7.95
C GLY A 347 9.81 20.23 -8.55
N ALA A 348 10.41 21.13 -7.76
CA ALA A 348 11.44 22.04 -8.21
C ALA A 348 12.70 21.28 -8.63
N VAL A 349 13.38 21.74 -9.68
CA VAL A 349 14.71 21.23 -10.04
C VAL A 349 15.69 21.66 -8.94
N ILE A 350 16.37 20.67 -8.34
CA ILE A 350 17.27 20.90 -7.22
C ILE A 350 18.59 21.54 -7.67
N GLU A 351 19.27 22.21 -6.75
CA GLU A 351 20.65 22.69 -6.95
C GLU A 351 21.62 21.97 -6.01
N PRO A 352 22.79 21.56 -6.49
CA PRO A 352 23.92 21.31 -5.61
C PRO A 352 24.36 22.64 -5.00
N LYS A 353 24.46 22.68 -3.67
CA LYS A 353 24.91 23.85 -2.92
C LYS A 353 25.86 23.45 -1.81
N LEU A 354 26.90 24.25 -1.56
CA LEU A 354 27.73 24.08 -0.37
C LEU A 354 27.07 24.70 0.85
N SER A 355 26.93 23.92 1.91
CA SER A 355 26.29 24.39 3.14
C SER A 355 26.86 23.72 4.38
N ASP A 356 26.86 24.45 5.48
CA ASP A 356 27.15 23.92 6.82
C ASP A 356 25.90 23.23 7.36
N GLN A 357 25.97 21.91 7.46
CA GLN A 357 24.85 21.05 7.85
C GLN A 357 25.27 20.05 8.90
N TRP A 358 24.28 19.46 9.58
CA TRP A 358 24.46 18.40 10.55
C TRP A 358 24.29 17.05 9.87
N PHE A 359 25.21 16.13 10.15
CA PHE A 359 25.24 14.80 9.55
C PHE A 359 25.33 13.72 10.62
N LEU A 360 24.65 12.60 10.40
CA LEU A 360 24.80 11.37 11.17
C LEU A 360 25.68 10.38 10.39
N LYS A 361 26.72 9.85 11.04
CA LYS A 361 27.55 8.78 10.49
C LYS A 361 26.74 7.49 10.37
N MET A 362 26.51 7.03 9.15
CA MET A 362 25.58 5.91 8.91
C MET A 362 26.27 4.54 8.88
N LYS A 363 27.53 4.48 8.46
CA LYS A 363 28.21 3.21 8.16
C LYS A 363 28.23 2.22 9.34
N GLU A 364 28.48 2.70 10.55
CA GLU A 364 28.55 1.86 11.75
C GLU A 364 27.15 1.45 12.23
N LEU A 365 26.20 2.38 12.21
CA LEU A 365 24.81 2.15 12.61
C LEU A 365 24.04 1.24 11.62
N ALA A 366 24.39 1.29 10.33
CA ALA A 366 23.73 0.53 9.28
C ALA A 366 24.10 -0.96 9.31
N LYS A 367 25.29 -1.31 9.82
CA LYS A 367 25.79 -2.68 9.79
C LYS A 367 24.92 -3.66 10.59
N PRO A 368 24.57 -3.41 11.87
CA PRO A 368 23.66 -4.29 12.61
C PRO A 368 22.30 -4.45 11.92
N ALA A 369 21.78 -3.37 11.33
CA ALA A 369 20.51 -3.40 10.60
C ALA A 369 20.57 -4.19 9.29
N LEU A 370 21.72 -4.21 8.63
CA LEU A 370 21.97 -5.06 7.46
C LEU A 370 22.05 -6.53 7.86
N ASP A 371 22.86 -6.83 8.89
CA ASP A 371 23.09 -8.18 9.38
C ASP A 371 21.78 -8.82 9.89
N ALA A 372 20.94 -8.06 10.60
CA ALA A 372 19.66 -8.54 11.12
C ALA A 372 18.67 -8.98 10.03
N VAL A 373 18.59 -8.25 8.92
CA VAL A 373 17.68 -8.60 7.81
C VAL A 373 18.26 -9.72 6.96
N LEU A 374 19.57 -9.73 6.71
CA LEU A 374 20.20 -10.79 5.91
C LEU A 374 20.38 -12.11 6.68
N GLY A 375 20.36 -12.06 8.02
CA GLY A 375 20.43 -13.21 8.92
C GLY A 375 19.07 -13.77 9.34
N ASP A 376 17.96 -13.31 8.73
CA ASP A 376 16.58 -13.72 9.05
C ASP A 376 16.11 -13.40 10.49
N ASP A 377 16.80 -12.51 11.21
CA ASP A 377 16.31 -12.00 12.51
C ASP A 377 15.08 -11.11 12.34
N ILE A 378 15.03 -10.36 11.22
CA ILE A 378 13.91 -9.52 10.79
C ILE A 378 13.47 -9.97 9.39
N ASN A 379 12.21 -10.41 9.27
CA ASN A 379 11.68 -10.95 8.02
C ASN A 379 11.07 -9.85 7.15
N LEU A 380 11.57 -9.62 5.94
CA LEU A 380 10.91 -8.76 4.95
C LEU A 380 9.93 -9.57 4.10
N VAL A 381 8.66 -9.22 4.14
CA VAL A 381 7.60 -9.91 3.40
C VAL A 381 7.03 -9.00 2.32
N PRO A 382 7.12 -9.35 1.03
CA PRO A 382 7.80 -10.52 0.44
C PRO A 382 9.32 -10.38 0.30
N ASP A 383 10.02 -11.52 0.28
CA ASP A 383 11.49 -11.65 0.22
C ASP A 383 12.17 -10.93 -0.97
N LYS A 384 11.41 -10.58 -2.01
CA LYS A 384 11.95 -9.86 -3.19
C LYS A 384 12.62 -8.53 -2.84
N PHE A 385 12.25 -7.91 -1.71
CA PHE A 385 12.83 -6.64 -1.26
C PHE A 385 14.20 -6.80 -0.60
N LEU A 386 14.66 -8.02 -0.30
CA LEU A 386 15.96 -8.27 0.34
C LEU A 386 17.14 -7.75 -0.48
N ASN A 387 17.12 -7.92 -1.79
CA ASN A 387 18.22 -7.44 -2.65
C ASN A 387 18.27 -5.91 -2.72
N THR A 388 17.10 -5.25 -2.79
CA THR A 388 17.01 -3.79 -2.75
C THR A 388 17.47 -3.27 -1.39
N TYR A 389 17.08 -3.96 -0.30
CA TYR A 389 17.53 -3.65 1.05
C TYR A 389 19.06 -3.75 1.18
N ARG A 390 19.64 -4.88 0.79
CA ARG A 390 21.09 -5.11 0.80
C ARG A 390 21.84 -4.01 0.06
N HIS A 391 21.45 -3.75 -1.19
CA HIS A 391 22.14 -2.79 -2.04
C HIS A 391 22.15 -1.39 -1.41
N TRP A 392 21.05 -0.95 -0.82
CA TRP A 392 20.98 0.35 -0.18
C TRP A 392 21.86 0.42 1.07
N MET A 393 21.74 -0.57 1.96
CA MET A 393 22.49 -0.61 3.23
C MET A 393 24.02 -0.72 3.01
N GLU A 394 24.47 -1.44 1.98
CA GLU A 394 25.90 -1.57 1.64
C GLU A 394 26.50 -0.26 1.10
N ASN A 395 25.69 0.62 0.51
CA ASN A 395 26.12 1.85 -0.14
C ASN A 395 25.64 3.12 0.59
N VAL A 396 25.26 3.00 1.86
CA VAL A 396 24.71 4.10 2.66
C VAL A 396 25.74 5.23 2.81
N ARG A 397 25.27 6.48 2.65
CA ARG A 397 26.04 7.71 2.89
C ARG A 397 25.67 8.31 4.23
N ASP A 398 26.51 9.21 4.76
CA ASP A 398 26.17 9.96 5.98
C ASP A 398 24.88 10.76 5.77
N TRP A 399 23.96 10.63 6.70
CA TRP A 399 22.62 11.20 6.59
C TRP A 399 22.64 12.67 7.01
N ASN A 400 22.26 13.57 6.10
CA ASN A 400 22.00 14.98 6.43
C ASN A 400 20.73 15.10 7.27
N ILE A 401 20.88 15.47 8.54
CA ILE A 401 19.80 15.54 9.54
C ILE A 401 19.27 16.96 9.79
N SER A 402 19.90 18.02 9.26
CA SER A 402 19.42 19.40 9.42
C SER A 402 18.57 19.85 8.23
N ARG A 403 17.60 20.74 8.49
CA ARG A 403 16.68 21.35 7.52
C ARG A 403 16.44 22.81 7.88
N GLN A 404 16.38 23.69 6.88
CA GLN A 404 16.19 25.14 7.06
C GLN A 404 14.70 25.49 7.13
N LEU A 405 13.97 24.73 7.95
CA LEU A 405 12.51 24.82 8.11
C LEU A 405 12.18 25.44 9.46
N TRP A 406 11.00 26.03 9.57
CA TRP A 406 10.51 26.57 10.85
C TRP A 406 9.72 25.52 11.62
N TRP A 407 9.07 24.58 10.92
CA TRP A 407 8.30 23.47 11.48
C TRP A 407 9.15 22.20 11.63
N GLY A 408 9.22 21.66 12.84
CA GLY A 408 9.99 20.45 13.18
C GLY A 408 10.72 20.59 14.52
N HIS A 409 11.47 19.55 14.90
CA HIS A 409 12.26 19.57 16.13
C HIS A 409 13.48 20.46 15.96
N GLN A 410 13.58 21.57 16.69
CA GLN A 410 14.72 22.46 16.60
C GLN A 410 16.00 21.79 17.11
N ILE A 411 17.10 21.94 16.38
CA ILE A 411 18.38 21.31 16.73
C ILE A 411 18.87 21.82 18.10
N PRO A 412 19.26 20.95 19.04
CA PRO A 412 19.67 21.33 20.39
C PRO A 412 21.15 21.76 20.45
N ALA A 413 21.59 22.58 19.49
CA ALA A 413 22.91 23.21 19.46
C ALA A 413 22.77 24.71 19.74
N TYR A 414 23.66 25.26 20.56
CA TYR A 414 23.59 26.64 21.06
C TYR A 414 24.90 27.35 20.80
N TYR A 415 24.84 28.42 19.99
CA TYR A 415 25.98 29.25 19.63
C TYR A 415 26.22 30.30 20.70
N TYR A 416 27.48 30.47 21.11
CA TYR A 416 27.94 31.48 22.08
C TYR A 416 28.93 32.49 21.46
N GLY A 417 29.21 32.38 20.16
CA GLY A 417 30.14 33.23 19.43
C GLY A 417 29.93 33.17 17.92
N GLU A 418 30.71 33.95 17.17
CA GLU A 418 30.64 34.01 15.69
C GLU A 418 31.51 32.94 15.01
N GLY A 419 32.40 32.27 15.75
CA GLY A 419 33.21 31.20 15.21
C GLY A 419 32.36 30.01 14.78
N LYS A 420 32.75 29.36 13.68
CA LYS A 420 32.04 28.22 13.08
C LYS A 420 31.78 27.07 14.07
N ASN A 421 32.68 26.91 15.04
CA ASN A 421 32.64 25.87 16.07
C ASN A 421 32.34 26.42 17.47
N ASP A 422 31.92 27.68 17.56
CA ASP A 422 31.59 28.35 18.84
C ASP A 422 30.18 27.98 19.27
N PHE A 423 29.93 26.67 19.42
CA PHE A 423 28.65 26.13 19.86
C PHE A 423 28.83 24.99 20.87
N VAL A 424 27.77 24.69 21.59
CA VAL A 424 27.65 23.52 22.46
C VAL A 424 26.33 22.81 22.19
N VAL A 425 26.27 21.51 22.49
CA VAL A 425 25.05 20.69 22.34
C VAL A 425 24.56 20.26 23.73
N ALA A 426 23.29 20.49 24.03
CA ALA A 426 22.69 20.21 25.33
C ALA A 426 21.17 20.05 25.24
N GLU A 427 20.56 19.29 26.16
CA GLU A 427 19.12 19.03 26.13
C GLU A 427 18.31 20.29 26.50
N THR A 428 18.89 21.15 27.37
CA THR A 428 18.25 22.39 27.82
C THR A 428 19.15 23.61 27.62
N SER A 429 18.54 24.79 27.53
CA SER A 429 19.27 26.06 27.45
C SER A 429 20.14 26.34 28.70
N GLN A 430 19.72 25.85 29.86
CA GLN A 430 20.47 25.99 31.11
C GLN A 430 21.75 25.14 31.09
N GLU A 431 21.65 23.88 30.66
CA GLU A 431 22.83 23.03 30.47
C GLU A 431 23.75 23.57 29.36
N ALA A 432 23.17 24.13 28.29
CA ALA A 432 23.92 24.78 27.24
C ALA A 432 24.76 25.94 27.79
N LEU A 433 24.20 26.75 28.69
CA LEU A 433 24.93 27.86 29.32
C LEU A 433 26.14 27.37 30.12
N GLU A 434 25.97 26.31 30.90
CA GLU A 434 27.08 25.72 31.67
C GLU A 434 28.17 25.17 30.75
N LYS A 435 27.80 24.45 29.69
CA LYS A 435 28.75 23.96 28.68
C LYS A 435 29.45 25.12 27.95
N ALA A 436 28.72 26.19 27.60
CA ALA A 436 29.24 27.34 26.87
C ALA A 436 30.23 28.17 27.71
N ARG A 437 29.93 28.43 29.00
CA ARG A 437 30.88 29.09 29.92
C ARG A 437 32.19 28.33 30.02
N LYS A 438 32.11 27.00 30.14
CA LYS A 438 33.28 26.12 30.18
C LYS A 438 34.07 26.11 28.86
N ALA A 439 33.38 26.05 27.72
CA ALA A 439 34.01 26.00 26.41
C ALA A 439 34.68 27.33 26.01
N SER A 440 34.02 28.45 26.28
CA SER A 440 34.52 29.81 25.97
C SER A 440 35.52 30.33 27.00
N GLY A 441 35.50 29.80 28.23
CA GLY A 441 36.22 30.38 29.37
C GLY A 441 35.60 31.68 29.91
N ASN A 442 34.40 32.04 29.45
CA ASN A 442 33.71 33.27 29.84
C ASN A 442 32.55 32.98 30.82
N GLU A 443 32.81 33.15 32.12
CA GLU A 443 31.80 32.99 33.18
C GLU A 443 30.69 34.07 33.14
N SER A 444 30.88 35.16 32.40
CA SER A 444 29.87 36.23 32.30
C SER A 444 28.78 35.97 31.28
N LEU A 445 28.88 34.88 30.50
CA LEU A 445 27.83 34.52 29.54
C LEU A 445 26.50 34.33 30.29
N GLU A 446 25.43 34.88 29.74
CA GLU A 446 24.05 34.67 30.17
C GLU A 446 23.27 33.86 29.12
N ALA A 447 22.12 33.30 29.50
CA ALA A 447 21.30 32.51 28.58
C ALA A 447 20.85 33.31 27.34
N THR A 448 20.71 34.63 27.47
CA THR A 448 20.37 35.55 26.37
C THR A 448 21.50 35.76 25.37
N ASP A 449 22.74 35.43 25.73
CA ASP A 449 23.89 35.47 24.82
C ASP A 449 23.96 34.23 23.94
N LEU A 450 23.17 33.19 24.26
CA LEU A 450 23.11 31.97 23.48
C LEU A 450 22.03 32.08 22.42
N THR A 451 22.37 31.67 21.20
CA THR A 451 21.40 31.50 20.11
C THR A 451 21.30 30.03 19.75
N GLN A 452 20.13 29.42 19.92
CA GLN A 452 19.91 28.05 19.47
C GLN A 452 19.96 27.98 17.94
N ASP A 453 20.49 26.89 17.40
CA ASP A 453 20.49 26.60 15.98
C ASP A 453 19.06 26.71 15.43
N LYS A 454 18.95 27.43 14.32
CA LYS A 454 17.66 27.82 13.72
C LYS A 454 17.04 26.65 12.98
N ASP A 455 17.88 25.70 12.58
CA ASP A 455 17.51 24.57 11.77
C ASP A 455 16.64 23.58 12.57
N ALA A 456 15.71 22.96 11.84
CA ALA A 456 14.94 21.83 12.32
C ALA A 456 15.63 20.52 11.93
N LEU A 457 15.34 19.47 12.68
CA LEU A 457 15.74 18.11 12.34
C LEU A 457 14.85 17.57 11.22
N ASP A 458 15.44 16.71 10.39
CA ASP A 458 14.72 15.87 9.43
C ASP A 458 13.60 15.10 10.14
N THR A 459 12.40 15.05 9.53
CA THR A 459 11.24 14.31 10.06
C THR A 459 11.59 12.86 10.35
N TRP A 460 12.39 12.24 9.49
CA TRP A 460 12.78 10.85 9.68
C TRP A 460 13.65 10.63 10.93
N PHE A 461 14.29 11.69 11.47
CA PHE A 461 15.06 11.66 12.72
C PHE A 461 14.18 11.63 13.98
N SER A 462 12.92 12.02 13.89
CA SER A 462 11.95 11.67 14.93
C SER A 462 11.35 10.29 14.67
N SER A 463 10.92 10.04 13.43
CA SER A 463 10.10 8.87 13.11
C SER A 463 10.85 7.55 13.19
N TRP A 464 12.19 7.53 13.10
CA TRP A 464 12.99 6.31 13.35
C TRP A 464 12.97 5.82 14.82
N LEU A 465 12.55 6.66 15.78
CA LEU A 465 12.43 6.28 17.19
C LEU A 465 11.04 5.70 17.53
N TRP A 466 10.12 5.65 16.56
CA TRP A 466 8.71 5.32 16.77
C TRP A 466 8.44 4.06 17.62
N PRO A 467 9.06 2.88 17.35
CA PRO A 467 8.74 1.67 18.10
C PRO A 467 9.14 1.72 19.58
N MET A 468 9.98 2.67 19.99
CA MET A 468 10.42 2.85 21.37
C MET A 468 9.73 4.06 22.03
N SER A 469 9.73 5.19 21.34
CA SER A 469 9.23 6.47 21.87
C SER A 469 7.73 6.44 22.20
N VAL A 470 6.92 5.69 21.45
CA VAL A 470 5.48 5.56 21.77
C VAL A 470 5.19 4.87 23.11
N PHE A 471 6.17 4.13 23.64
CA PHE A 471 6.16 3.50 24.97
C PHE A 471 7.14 4.19 25.93
N ASN A 472 7.51 5.44 25.64
CA ASN A 472 8.46 6.24 26.42
C ASN A 472 9.85 5.59 26.61
N GLY A 473 10.22 4.65 25.74
CA GLY A 473 11.40 3.79 25.87
C GLY A 473 12.76 4.48 25.70
N ILE A 474 12.79 5.73 25.24
CA ILE A 474 14.03 6.50 25.10
C ILE A 474 14.32 7.28 26.38
N LEU A 475 13.29 7.91 26.97
CA LEU A 475 13.43 8.63 28.22
C LEU A 475 13.54 7.67 29.40
N GLU A 476 12.72 6.61 29.40
CA GLU A 476 12.61 5.60 30.45
C GLU A 476 12.87 4.20 29.87
N PRO A 477 14.12 3.82 29.56
CA PRO A 477 14.45 2.58 28.85
C PRO A 477 14.08 1.30 29.60
N GLU A 478 13.87 1.40 30.91
CA GLU A 478 13.61 0.26 31.79
C GLU A 478 12.16 0.22 32.30
N ASN A 479 11.24 1.01 31.72
CA ASN A 479 9.83 1.01 32.13
C ASN A 479 9.13 -0.32 31.78
N GLU A 480 7.99 -0.59 32.43
CA GLU A 480 7.27 -1.86 32.26
C GLU A 480 6.70 -2.02 30.85
N GLU A 481 6.20 -0.95 30.23
CA GLU A 481 5.58 -1.03 28.90
C GLU A 481 6.60 -1.34 27.81
N ILE A 482 7.74 -0.66 27.83
CA ILE A 482 8.78 -0.86 26.82
C ILE A 482 9.43 -2.24 26.93
N LYS A 483 9.43 -2.85 28.13
CA LYS A 483 9.85 -4.24 28.35
C LYS A 483 8.82 -5.26 27.86
N TYR A 484 7.55 -4.91 27.93
CA TYR A 484 6.45 -5.79 27.55
C TYR A 484 6.16 -5.74 26.05
N TYR A 485 5.97 -4.55 25.47
CA TYR A 485 5.49 -4.39 24.10
C TYR A 485 6.57 -4.39 23.01
N TYR A 486 7.85 -4.28 23.37
CA TYR A 486 8.98 -4.32 22.43
C TYR A 486 9.84 -5.57 22.70
N PRO A 487 10.27 -6.30 21.66
CA PRO A 487 10.12 -5.98 20.24
C PRO A 487 8.68 -6.11 19.75
N THR A 488 8.28 -5.22 18.83
CA THR A 488 6.94 -5.31 18.24
C THR A 488 6.84 -6.54 17.31
N ASN A 489 5.64 -7.04 17.05
CA ASN A 489 5.49 -8.28 16.28
C ASN A 489 5.64 -8.00 14.79
N ASP A 490 4.82 -7.07 14.29
CA ASP A 490 4.71 -6.79 12.86
C ASP A 490 4.73 -5.29 12.57
N LEU A 491 5.44 -4.92 11.51
CA LEU A 491 5.42 -3.59 10.90
C LEU A 491 4.80 -3.68 9.51
N VAL A 492 3.61 -3.10 9.32
CA VAL A 492 2.94 -3.09 8.02
C VAL A 492 3.13 -1.73 7.37
N THR A 493 3.82 -1.67 6.24
CA THR A 493 4.12 -0.38 5.58
C THR A 493 4.27 -0.51 4.06
N ALA A 494 4.41 0.63 3.37
CA ALA A 494 4.62 0.67 1.94
C ALA A 494 6.13 0.58 1.60
N PRO A 495 6.49 -0.03 0.46
CA PRO A 495 7.89 -0.21 0.06
C PRO A 495 8.62 1.11 -0.16
N GLU A 496 7.91 2.20 -0.44
CA GLU A 496 8.53 3.52 -0.62
C GLU A 496 9.27 4.03 0.63
N ILE A 497 8.87 3.60 1.84
CA ILE A 497 9.51 4.04 3.09
C ILE A 497 10.39 2.97 3.75
N LEU A 498 10.77 1.93 2.99
CA LEU A 498 11.69 0.88 3.43
C LEU A 498 13.04 1.48 3.90
N PHE A 499 13.57 2.48 3.20
CA PHE A 499 14.86 3.10 3.53
C PHE A 499 14.74 4.28 4.48
N PHE A 500 13.74 5.12 4.26
CA PHE A 500 13.52 6.32 5.08
C PHE A 500 13.09 5.99 6.51
N TRP A 501 12.42 4.86 6.71
CA TRP A 501 11.77 4.57 7.98
C TRP A 501 12.12 3.19 8.51
N VAL A 502 11.85 2.12 7.77
CA VAL A 502 12.07 0.74 8.26
C VAL A 502 13.53 0.51 8.61
N ALA A 503 14.46 0.76 7.67
CA ALA A 503 15.89 0.62 7.90
C ALA A 503 16.35 1.46 9.10
N ARG A 504 15.90 2.72 9.19
CA ARG A 504 16.28 3.63 10.27
C ARG A 504 15.75 3.17 11.63
N MET A 505 14.53 2.64 11.71
CA MET A 505 14.01 2.04 12.95
C MET A 505 14.83 0.84 13.39
N ILE A 506 15.29 0.01 12.45
CA ILE A 506 16.17 -1.12 12.76
C ILE A 506 17.50 -0.63 13.34
N MET A 507 18.11 0.39 12.71
CA MET A 507 19.32 1.02 13.22
C MET A 507 19.13 1.56 14.65
N ALA A 508 18.05 2.30 14.90
CA ALA A 508 17.73 2.84 16.22
C ALA A 508 17.47 1.74 17.26
N GLY A 509 16.79 0.66 16.87
CA GLY A 509 16.57 -0.48 17.75
C GLY A 509 17.86 -1.12 18.24
N TYR A 510 18.79 -1.42 17.34
CA TYR A 510 20.08 -1.98 17.75
C TYR A 510 20.95 -0.99 18.52
N GLU A 511 20.88 0.31 18.22
CA GLU A 511 21.64 1.34 18.94
C GLU A 511 21.19 1.52 20.39
N TYR A 512 19.87 1.60 20.63
CA TYR A 512 19.33 1.94 21.95
C TYR A 512 18.86 0.74 22.78
N ARG A 513 18.62 -0.41 22.14
CA ARG A 513 18.12 -1.63 22.79
C ARG A 513 19.00 -2.85 22.59
N GLY A 514 19.93 -2.82 21.64
CA GLY A 514 20.77 -3.97 21.30
C GLY A 514 20.00 -5.13 20.65
N GLU A 515 18.76 -4.92 20.23
CA GLU A 515 17.89 -5.93 19.63
C GLU A 515 17.01 -5.31 18.52
N LYS A 516 16.27 -6.16 17.81
CA LYS A 516 15.39 -5.74 16.70
C LYS A 516 14.16 -4.95 17.20
N PRO A 517 13.68 -3.93 16.47
CA PRO A 517 12.45 -3.20 16.81
C PRO A 517 11.16 -3.94 16.49
N PHE A 518 11.20 -4.84 15.51
CA PHE A 518 10.08 -5.66 15.05
C PHE A 518 10.59 -6.99 14.51
N LYS A 519 9.74 -8.03 14.54
CA LYS A 519 10.08 -9.34 13.98
C LYS A 519 9.81 -9.44 12.49
N ASN A 520 8.69 -8.95 11.99
CA ASN A 520 8.35 -9.02 10.57
C ASN A 520 7.98 -7.65 10.00
N VAL A 521 8.35 -7.41 8.73
CA VAL A 521 7.99 -6.22 7.96
C VAL A 521 7.14 -6.65 6.78
N TYR A 522 5.84 -6.36 6.85
CA TYR A 522 4.94 -6.57 5.73
C TYR A 522 4.94 -5.35 4.82
N LEU A 523 5.49 -5.50 3.62
CA LEU A 523 5.52 -4.48 2.58
C LEU A 523 4.28 -4.62 1.68
N THR A 524 3.39 -3.63 1.74
CA THR A 524 2.16 -3.61 0.94
C THR A 524 2.45 -3.38 -0.55
N GLY A 525 1.47 -3.65 -1.41
CA GLY A 525 1.49 -3.12 -2.78
C GLY A 525 1.17 -1.63 -2.85
N ILE A 526 1.44 -0.99 -3.98
CA ILE A 526 0.97 0.37 -4.26
C ILE A 526 -0.43 0.29 -4.88
N VAL A 527 -1.37 1.07 -4.33
CA VAL A 527 -2.71 1.22 -4.90
C VAL A 527 -2.64 2.08 -6.17
N ARG A 528 -3.14 1.54 -7.29
CA ARG A 528 -3.11 2.17 -8.61
C ARG A 528 -4.52 2.41 -9.17
N ASP A 529 -4.65 3.49 -9.93
CA ASP A 529 -5.87 3.83 -10.68
C ASP A 529 -6.03 2.97 -11.94
N LYS A 530 -7.15 3.10 -12.66
CA LYS A 530 -7.45 2.36 -13.91
C LYS A 530 -6.41 2.57 -15.02
N GLN A 531 -5.56 3.60 -14.92
CA GLN A 531 -4.46 3.91 -15.85
C GLN A 531 -3.10 3.39 -15.34
N ARG A 532 -3.10 2.58 -14.26
CA ARG A 532 -1.90 2.05 -13.58
C ARG A 532 -1.01 3.12 -12.95
N ARG A 533 -1.54 4.32 -12.71
CA ARG A 533 -0.81 5.37 -11.99
C ARG A 533 -1.03 5.18 -10.51
N LYS A 534 -0.02 5.49 -9.69
CA LYS A 534 -0.16 5.50 -8.22
C LYS A 534 -1.36 6.38 -7.84
N MET A 535 -2.20 5.90 -6.95
CA MET A 535 -3.25 6.73 -6.37
C MET A 535 -2.62 7.68 -5.35
N SER A 536 -2.77 8.97 -5.59
CA SER A 536 -2.32 10.01 -4.68
C SER A 536 -3.25 11.21 -4.73
N LYS A 537 -3.18 12.05 -3.68
CA LYS A 537 -3.88 13.33 -3.69
C LYS A 537 -3.30 14.30 -4.71
N SER A 538 -1.97 14.30 -4.90
CA SER A 538 -1.30 15.21 -5.83
C SER A 538 -1.75 14.99 -7.27
N LEU A 539 -2.06 13.75 -7.63
CA LEU A 539 -2.60 13.39 -8.95
C LEU A 539 -4.12 13.54 -9.07
N GLY A 540 -4.81 13.86 -7.96
CA GLY A 540 -6.28 13.99 -7.94
C GLY A 540 -7.03 12.72 -8.33
N ASN A 541 -6.40 11.55 -8.22
CA ASN A 541 -6.93 10.27 -8.73
C ASN A 541 -7.28 9.26 -7.62
N SER A 542 -7.20 9.65 -6.35
CA SER A 542 -7.72 8.85 -5.23
C SER A 542 -9.18 9.20 -4.95
N PRO A 543 -10.08 8.20 -4.83
CA PRO A 543 -11.43 8.45 -4.33
C PRO A 543 -11.40 8.88 -2.86
N ASP A 544 -12.50 9.49 -2.40
CA ASP A 544 -12.71 9.84 -0.99
C ASP A 544 -13.08 8.58 -0.19
N PRO A 545 -12.25 8.15 0.77
CA PRO A 545 -12.55 6.97 1.57
C PRO A 545 -13.85 7.08 2.38
N LEU A 546 -14.20 8.27 2.86
CA LEU A 546 -15.43 8.46 3.64
C LEU A 546 -16.67 8.32 2.77
N GLY A 547 -16.64 8.88 1.55
CA GLY A 547 -17.69 8.66 0.55
C GLY A 547 -17.88 7.18 0.19
N LEU A 548 -16.79 6.42 0.05
CA LEU A 548 -16.87 4.97 -0.19
C LEU A 548 -17.48 4.22 1.00
N ILE A 549 -17.12 4.57 2.23
CA ILE A 549 -17.71 3.98 3.44
C ILE A 549 -19.21 4.32 3.51
N GLU A 550 -19.60 5.56 3.22
CA GLU A 550 -21.02 5.95 3.21
C GLU A 550 -21.82 5.15 2.18
N GLN A 551 -21.24 4.85 1.01
CA GLN A 551 -21.91 4.13 -0.06
C GLN A 551 -21.95 2.60 0.14
N TYR A 552 -20.84 2.00 0.57
CA TYR A 552 -20.67 0.54 0.59
C TYR A 552 -20.58 -0.07 1.99
N GLY A 553 -20.46 0.76 3.04
CA GLY A 553 -20.13 0.35 4.41
C GLY A 553 -18.63 0.11 4.60
N ALA A 554 -18.16 0.28 5.83
CA ALA A 554 -16.77 0.04 6.23
C ALA A 554 -16.34 -1.40 5.95
N ASP A 555 -17.17 -2.39 6.29
CA ASP A 555 -16.89 -3.81 5.97
C ASP A 555 -16.74 -4.03 4.45
N GLY A 556 -17.57 -3.37 3.64
CA GLY A 556 -17.51 -3.45 2.19
C GLY A 556 -16.21 -2.88 1.62
N VAL A 557 -15.78 -1.72 2.15
CA VAL A 557 -14.50 -1.09 1.78
C VAL A 557 -13.31 -1.95 2.20
N ARG A 558 -13.30 -2.46 3.44
CA ARG A 558 -12.22 -3.34 3.95
C ARG A 558 -12.04 -4.58 3.08
N VAL A 559 -13.13 -5.29 2.79
CA VAL A 559 -13.12 -6.46 1.92
C VAL A 559 -12.66 -6.09 0.51
N GLY A 560 -13.21 -5.02 -0.08
CA GLY A 560 -12.83 -4.58 -1.42
C GLY A 560 -11.33 -4.29 -1.56
N MET A 561 -10.73 -3.67 -0.55
CA MET A 561 -9.28 -3.42 -0.51
C MET A 561 -8.45 -4.69 -0.39
N LEU A 562 -8.89 -5.65 0.42
CA LEU A 562 -8.14 -6.87 0.67
C LEU A 562 -8.25 -7.90 -0.47
N LEU A 563 -9.38 -7.97 -1.18
CA LEU A 563 -9.62 -8.89 -2.30
C LEU A 563 -8.62 -8.73 -3.46
N SER A 564 -7.94 -7.58 -3.53
CA SER A 564 -7.00 -7.24 -4.59
C SER A 564 -5.57 -7.06 -4.10
N SER A 565 -5.24 -7.45 -2.85
CA SER A 565 -3.98 -7.08 -2.20
C SER A 565 -3.06 -8.28 -1.89
N PRO A 566 -2.49 -8.96 -2.90
CA PRO A 566 -1.36 -9.85 -2.66
C PRO A 566 -0.13 -9.05 -2.18
N ALA A 567 0.60 -9.58 -1.19
CA ALA A 567 1.73 -8.92 -0.55
C ALA A 567 2.77 -8.41 -1.56
N GLY A 568 3.21 -7.15 -1.38
CA GLY A 568 4.21 -6.47 -2.20
C GLY A 568 3.86 -6.24 -3.67
N ASN A 569 2.67 -6.59 -4.16
CA ASN A 569 2.28 -6.42 -5.56
C ASN A 569 1.28 -5.27 -5.71
N ASP A 570 1.50 -4.42 -6.71
CA ASP A 570 0.60 -3.31 -6.98
C ASP A 570 -0.79 -3.79 -7.33
N LEU A 571 -1.79 -3.07 -6.81
CA LEU A 571 -3.19 -3.43 -6.97
C LEU A 571 -3.94 -2.36 -7.74
N MET A 572 -4.79 -2.82 -8.65
CA MET A 572 -5.69 -1.96 -9.40
C MET A 572 -6.96 -1.78 -8.58
N PHE A 573 -7.15 -0.59 -8.03
CA PHE A 573 -8.37 -0.31 -7.29
C PHE A 573 -9.55 -0.17 -8.25
N ASP A 574 -10.63 -0.89 -7.94
CA ASP A 574 -11.92 -0.75 -8.59
C ASP A 574 -13.01 -0.68 -7.54
N GLU A 575 -13.91 0.30 -7.65
CA GLU A 575 -15.01 0.49 -6.72
C GLU A 575 -15.98 -0.71 -6.72
N ASP A 576 -16.04 -1.45 -7.82
CA ASP A 576 -16.82 -2.70 -7.92
C ASP A 576 -16.37 -3.76 -6.88
N LEU A 577 -15.12 -3.71 -6.40
CA LEU A 577 -14.65 -4.58 -5.31
C LEU A 577 -15.29 -4.20 -3.97
N CYS A 578 -15.47 -2.90 -3.70
CA CYS A 578 -16.20 -2.44 -2.50
C CYS A 578 -17.67 -2.87 -2.55
N LYS A 579 -18.28 -2.82 -3.74
CA LYS A 579 -19.63 -3.34 -3.98
C LYS A 579 -19.72 -4.84 -3.73
N GLN A 580 -18.72 -5.62 -4.16
CA GLN A 580 -18.63 -7.05 -3.86
C GLN A 580 -18.56 -7.31 -2.35
N GLY A 581 -17.74 -6.55 -1.62
CA GLY A 581 -17.68 -6.62 -0.16
C GLY A 581 -19.02 -6.31 0.52
N SER A 582 -19.70 -5.25 0.07
CA SER A 582 -21.03 -4.87 0.57
C SER A 582 -22.10 -5.94 0.28
N ALA A 583 -22.04 -6.56 -0.91
CA ALA A 583 -22.91 -7.68 -1.26
C ALA A 583 -22.65 -8.90 -0.36
N PHE A 584 -21.39 -9.12 0.05
CA PHE A 584 -21.05 -10.16 1.00
C PHE A 584 -21.60 -9.91 2.40
N SER A 585 -21.51 -8.68 2.93
CA SER A 585 -22.17 -8.32 4.19
C SER A 585 -23.67 -8.65 4.15
N ASN A 586 -24.34 -8.30 3.05
CA ASN A 586 -25.75 -8.60 2.86
C ASN A 586 -26.03 -10.11 2.75
N LYS A 587 -25.13 -10.88 2.13
CA LYS A 587 -25.28 -12.35 2.04
C LYS A 587 -25.22 -12.99 3.43
N ILE A 588 -24.28 -12.57 4.28
CA ILE A 588 -24.14 -13.06 5.67
C ILE A 588 -25.38 -12.67 6.49
N TRP A 589 -25.85 -11.42 6.36
CA TRP A 589 -27.09 -10.96 7.00
C TRP A 589 -28.31 -11.78 6.59
N ASN A 590 -28.46 -12.09 5.30
CA ASN A 590 -29.56 -12.90 4.80
C ASN A 590 -29.49 -14.36 5.29
N ALA A 591 -28.28 -14.92 5.42
CA ALA A 591 -28.09 -16.24 6.00
C ALA A 591 -28.54 -16.28 7.47
N PHE A 592 -28.15 -15.28 8.26
CA PHE A 592 -28.63 -15.11 9.64
C PHE A 592 -30.15 -14.99 9.71
N ARG A 593 -30.76 -14.14 8.87
CA ARG A 593 -32.22 -13.97 8.80
C ARG A 593 -32.96 -15.27 8.48
N LEU A 594 -32.42 -16.07 7.57
CA LEU A 594 -33.00 -17.37 7.25
C LEU A 594 -33.00 -18.28 8.48
N VAL A 595 -31.85 -18.41 9.16
CA VAL A 595 -31.72 -19.27 10.34
C VAL A 595 -32.65 -18.81 11.46
N LYS A 596 -32.69 -17.51 11.75
CA LYS A 596 -33.59 -16.95 12.77
C LYS A 596 -35.07 -17.02 12.43
N GLY A 597 -35.41 -17.22 11.16
CA GLY A 597 -36.79 -17.33 10.70
C GLY A 597 -37.38 -18.73 10.82
N TRP A 598 -36.61 -19.73 11.26
CA TRP A 598 -37.10 -21.10 11.45
C TRP A 598 -37.79 -21.26 12.81
N ASP A 599 -38.96 -21.89 12.80
CA ASP A 599 -39.60 -22.38 14.02
C ASP A 599 -38.86 -23.63 14.51
N VAL A 600 -38.56 -23.69 15.80
CA VAL A 600 -37.81 -24.80 16.41
C VAL A 600 -38.77 -25.70 17.17
N ASP A 601 -38.70 -27.00 16.90
CA ASP A 601 -39.47 -28.03 17.60
C ASP A 601 -38.51 -29.00 18.31
N GLU A 602 -38.73 -29.22 19.60
CA GLU A 602 -37.90 -30.07 20.45
C GLU A 602 -38.24 -31.57 20.33
N ASP A 603 -39.44 -31.89 19.84
CA ASP A 603 -40.00 -33.25 19.82
C ASP A 603 -39.72 -33.99 18.51
N ILE A 604 -39.27 -33.28 17.46
CA ILE A 604 -38.93 -33.90 16.17
C ILE A 604 -37.50 -34.43 16.14
N ALA A 605 -37.32 -35.61 15.53
CA ALA A 605 -36.01 -36.23 15.37
C ALA A 605 -35.17 -35.48 14.32
N GLN A 606 -33.86 -35.42 14.55
CA GLN A 606 -32.92 -34.87 13.58
C GLN A 606 -32.99 -35.66 12.26
N PRO A 607 -33.29 -35.00 11.12
CA PRO A 607 -33.23 -35.65 9.82
C PRO A 607 -31.82 -36.13 9.49
N GLU A 608 -31.71 -37.29 8.87
CA GLU A 608 -30.41 -37.87 8.49
C GLU A 608 -29.62 -36.92 7.56
N THR A 609 -30.31 -36.21 6.67
CA THR A 609 -29.72 -35.17 5.81
C THR A 609 -29.05 -34.07 6.61
N ALA A 610 -29.66 -33.64 7.72
CA ALA A 610 -29.11 -32.59 8.58
C ALA A 610 -27.93 -33.10 9.40
N ARG A 611 -27.99 -34.34 9.91
CA ARG A 611 -26.87 -34.98 10.62
C ARG A 611 -25.62 -35.05 9.74
N ILE A 612 -25.75 -35.58 8.51
CA ILE A 612 -24.64 -35.68 7.54
C ILE A 612 -24.12 -34.28 7.16
N ALA A 613 -25.00 -33.31 6.96
CA ALA A 613 -24.61 -31.94 6.62
C ALA A 613 -23.78 -31.28 7.74
N VAL A 614 -24.14 -31.50 9.00
CA VAL A 614 -23.39 -30.99 10.17
C VAL A 614 -22.01 -31.64 10.26
N GLU A 615 -21.93 -32.96 10.07
CA GLU A 615 -20.65 -33.69 10.08
C GLU A 615 -19.72 -33.25 8.94
N TRP A 616 -20.29 -33.10 7.74
CA TRP A 616 -19.57 -32.59 6.58
C TRP A 616 -19.05 -31.17 6.81
N TYR A 617 -19.93 -30.26 7.24
CA TYR A 617 -19.54 -28.86 7.40
C TYR A 617 -18.53 -28.69 8.53
N SER A 618 -18.65 -29.44 9.62
CA SER A 618 -17.66 -29.43 10.70
C SER A 618 -16.28 -29.84 10.20
N SER A 619 -16.21 -30.89 9.37
CA SER A 619 -14.95 -31.32 8.75
C SER A 619 -14.44 -30.29 7.74
N ARG A 620 -15.33 -29.69 6.94
CA ARG A 620 -15.00 -28.68 5.95
C ARG A 620 -14.47 -27.40 6.59
N PHE A 621 -15.11 -26.92 7.65
CA PHE A 621 -14.69 -25.77 8.45
C PHE A 621 -13.27 -25.99 9.00
N GLN A 622 -13.01 -27.15 9.62
CA GLN A 622 -11.69 -27.47 10.18
C GLN A 622 -10.62 -27.62 9.08
N ASN A 623 -10.97 -28.17 7.93
CA ASN A 623 -10.08 -28.22 6.76
C ASN A 623 -9.70 -26.82 6.28
N THR A 624 -10.68 -25.92 6.11
CA THR A 624 -10.45 -24.54 5.68
C THR A 624 -9.81 -23.69 6.77
N LEU A 625 -10.05 -23.95 8.05
CA LEU A 625 -9.36 -23.27 9.15
C LEU A 625 -7.85 -23.50 9.08
N ARG A 626 -7.40 -24.72 8.79
CA ARG A 626 -5.97 -24.99 8.57
C ARG A 626 -5.40 -24.25 7.36
N GLU A 627 -6.17 -24.13 6.28
CA GLU A 627 -5.80 -23.33 5.10
C GLU A 627 -5.67 -21.83 5.46
N ILE A 628 -6.61 -21.30 6.24
CA ILE A 628 -6.59 -19.92 6.74
C ILE A 628 -5.37 -19.68 7.63
N GLU A 629 -5.07 -20.58 8.58
CA GLU A 629 -3.90 -20.45 9.45
C GLU A 629 -2.58 -20.52 8.67
N ASP A 630 -2.49 -21.39 7.64
CA ASP A 630 -1.34 -21.43 6.73
C ASP A 630 -1.17 -20.10 5.97
N HIS A 631 -2.26 -19.53 5.47
CA HIS A 631 -2.23 -18.23 4.80
C HIS A 631 -1.79 -17.10 5.74
N TYR A 632 -2.29 -17.05 6.96
CA TYR A 632 -1.82 -16.09 7.96
C TYR A 632 -0.33 -16.25 8.27
N SER A 633 0.17 -17.49 8.41
CA SER A 633 1.59 -17.76 8.70
C SER A 633 2.53 -17.24 7.60
N LYS A 634 2.03 -17.12 6.37
CA LYS A 634 2.76 -16.63 5.18
C LYS A 634 2.38 -15.19 4.80
N TYR A 635 1.62 -14.49 5.65
CA TYR A 635 1.04 -13.17 5.39
C TYR A 635 0.24 -13.07 4.08
N ARG A 636 -0.38 -14.17 3.64
CA ARG A 636 -1.28 -14.18 2.48
C ARG A 636 -2.69 -13.76 2.88
N ILE A 637 -2.82 -12.52 3.34
CA ILE A 637 -4.06 -11.99 3.94
C ILE A 637 -5.24 -12.00 2.95
N SER A 638 -4.98 -11.69 1.68
CA SER A 638 -5.98 -11.81 0.61
C SER A 638 -6.46 -13.25 0.42
N ASP A 639 -5.56 -14.23 0.50
CA ASP A 639 -5.91 -15.65 0.34
C ASP A 639 -6.70 -16.16 1.56
N ALA A 640 -6.32 -15.73 2.78
CA ALA A 640 -7.07 -16.01 4.00
C ALA A 640 -8.51 -15.46 3.93
N LEU A 641 -8.68 -14.22 3.43
CA LEU A 641 -10.01 -13.66 3.16
C LEU A 641 -10.77 -14.48 2.13
N MET A 642 -10.13 -14.88 1.03
CA MET A 642 -10.78 -15.66 -0.04
C MET A 642 -11.20 -17.06 0.42
N ALA A 643 -10.39 -17.74 1.23
CA ALA A 643 -10.74 -19.02 1.84
C ALA A 643 -11.96 -18.87 2.76
N THR A 644 -11.97 -17.83 3.60
CA THR A 644 -13.10 -17.47 4.47
C THR A 644 -14.36 -17.13 3.66
N TYR A 645 -14.22 -16.33 2.60
CA TYR A 645 -15.31 -15.94 1.71
C TYR A 645 -15.99 -17.16 1.09
N LYS A 646 -15.20 -18.10 0.53
CA LYS A 646 -15.74 -19.33 -0.09
C LYS A 646 -16.40 -20.24 0.92
N LEU A 647 -15.80 -20.42 2.09
CA LEU A 647 -16.38 -21.23 3.17
C LEU A 647 -17.74 -20.72 3.62
N VAL A 648 -17.92 -19.39 3.68
CA VAL A 648 -19.19 -18.79 4.10
C VAL A 648 -20.19 -18.71 2.94
N TRP A 649 -19.76 -18.30 1.76
CA TRP A 649 -20.67 -18.11 0.62
C TRP A 649 -21.05 -19.43 -0.03
N ASP A 650 -20.06 -20.23 -0.42
CA ASP A 650 -20.27 -21.44 -1.20
C ASP A 650 -20.65 -22.58 -0.26
N ASP A 651 -19.83 -22.87 0.75
CA ASP A 651 -20.04 -24.04 1.61
C ASP A 651 -21.19 -23.80 2.61
N TYR A 652 -21.21 -22.69 3.35
CA TYR A 652 -22.25 -22.45 4.37
C TYR A 652 -23.57 -22.05 3.73
N CYS A 653 -23.59 -20.96 2.96
CA CYS A 653 -24.85 -20.42 2.45
C CYS A 653 -25.44 -21.23 1.29
N SER A 654 -24.62 -21.73 0.38
CA SER A 654 -25.13 -22.35 -0.87
C SER A 654 -25.35 -23.85 -0.74
N TRP A 655 -24.63 -24.52 0.17
CA TRP A 655 -24.77 -25.95 0.42
C TRP A 655 -25.33 -26.25 1.80
N PHE A 656 -24.61 -25.94 2.88
CA PHE A 656 -24.98 -26.36 4.24
C PHE A 656 -26.39 -25.93 4.63
N LEU A 657 -26.71 -24.64 4.49
CA LEU A 657 -28.04 -24.13 4.84
C LEU A 657 -29.15 -24.79 4.02
N GLU A 658 -28.94 -25.07 2.73
CA GLU A 658 -29.92 -25.77 1.90
C GLU A 658 -30.07 -27.25 2.28
N MET A 659 -29.00 -27.90 2.76
CA MET A 659 -29.05 -29.28 3.25
C MET A 659 -29.83 -29.42 4.56
N VAL A 660 -29.70 -28.46 5.48
CA VAL A 660 -30.36 -28.50 6.80
C VAL A 660 -31.76 -27.88 6.81
N LYS A 661 -32.07 -27.01 5.84
CA LYS A 661 -33.35 -26.28 5.76
C LYS A 661 -34.55 -27.22 5.87
N PRO A 662 -35.54 -26.95 6.74
CA PRO A 662 -36.75 -27.75 6.84
C PRO A 662 -37.63 -27.60 5.59
N GLY A 663 -38.63 -28.47 5.46
CA GLY A 663 -39.67 -28.30 4.44
C GLY A 663 -40.37 -26.94 4.55
N TYR A 664 -40.99 -26.47 3.46
CA TYR A 664 -41.67 -25.18 3.48
C TYR A 664 -42.82 -25.17 4.51
N GLY A 665 -42.69 -24.35 5.55
CA GLY A 665 -43.66 -24.25 6.64
C GLY A 665 -43.50 -25.32 7.74
N GLU A 666 -42.48 -26.17 7.65
CA GLU A 666 -42.16 -27.17 8.68
C GLU A 666 -41.13 -26.63 9.69
N PRO A 667 -41.19 -27.05 10.97
CA PRO A 667 -40.21 -26.68 11.96
C PRO A 667 -38.87 -27.41 11.73
N ILE A 668 -37.79 -26.84 12.26
CA ILE A 668 -36.46 -27.46 12.33
C ILE A 668 -36.26 -28.13 13.69
N ASP A 669 -35.55 -29.26 13.72
CA ASP A 669 -35.24 -29.94 14.98
C ASP A 669 -34.22 -29.16 15.82
N VAL A 670 -34.35 -29.24 17.14
CA VAL A 670 -33.50 -28.51 18.08
C VAL A 670 -32.01 -28.87 17.98
N LYS A 671 -31.64 -30.10 17.60
CA LYS A 671 -30.23 -30.51 17.51
C LYS A 671 -29.56 -29.86 16.30
N THR A 672 -30.21 -29.89 15.14
CA THR A 672 -29.74 -29.22 13.93
C THR A 672 -29.70 -27.72 14.12
N TYR A 673 -30.75 -27.11 14.69
CA TYR A 673 -30.76 -25.66 14.92
C TYR A 673 -29.58 -25.21 15.79
N LYS A 674 -29.31 -25.90 16.90
CA LYS A 674 -28.15 -25.62 17.76
C LYS A 674 -26.82 -25.78 17.02
N ALA A 675 -26.68 -26.81 16.19
CA ALA A 675 -25.48 -27.02 15.37
C ALA A 675 -25.29 -25.90 14.33
N VAL A 676 -26.36 -25.46 13.67
CA VAL A 676 -26.32 -24.33 12.71
C VAL A 676 -25.88 -23.05 13.39
N ILE A 677 -26.41 -22.76 14.58
CA ILE A 677 -26.00 -21.57 15.36
C ILE A 677 -24.52 -21.65 15.75
N ALA A 678 -24.04 -22.79 16.27
CA ALA A 678 -22.63 -22.96 16.62
C ALA A 678 -21.70 -22.78 15.40
N ILE A 679 -22.09 -23.34 14.24
CA ILE A 679 -21.36 -23.18 12.98
C ILE A 679 -21.37 -21.72 12.51
N LEU A 680 -22.51 -21.02 12.63
CA LEU A 680 -22.59 -19.60 12.30
C LEU A 680 -21.65 -18.80 13.18
N GLU A 681 -21.63 -19.06 14.49
CA GLU A 681 -20.73 -18.43 15.44
C GLU A 681 -19.25 -18.65 15.08
N ASP A 682 -18.87 -19.85 14.69
CA ASP A 682 -17.52 -20.15 14.24
C ASP A 682 -17.15 -19.43 12.94
N ASN A 683 -18.09 -19.31 11.99
CA ASN A 683 -17.92 -18.50 10.78
C ASN A 683 -17.76 -17.00 11.10
N LEU A 684 -18.52 -16.47 12.07
CA LEU A 684 -18.43 -15.07 12.47
C LEU A 684 -17.06 -14.76 13.08
N LYS A 685 -16.49 -15.67 13.88
CA LYS A 685 -15.14 -15.49 14.47
C LYS A 685 -14.06 -15.34 13.40
N ILE A 686 -14.04 -16.20 12.36
CA ILE A 686 -13.04 -16.10 11.28
C ILE A 686 -13.28 -14.92 10.34
N LEU A 687 -14.53 -14.46 10.22
CA LEU A 687 -14.89 -13.26 9.45
C LEU A 687 -14.56 -11.95 10.19
N HIS A 688 -14.61 -11.95 11.52
CA HIS A 688 -14.55 -10.73 12.33
C HIS A 688 -13.31 -9.85 12.08
N PRO A 689 -12.09 -10.39 11.88
CA PRO A 689 -10.94 -9.58 11.50
C PRO A 689 -11.15 -8.76 10.23
N PHE A 690 -11.89 -9.30 9.26
CA PHE A 690 -12.13 -8.68 7.96
C PHE A 690 -13.34 -7.76 7.96
N MET A 691 -14.44 -8.19 8.60
CA MET A 691 -15.76 -7.56 8.56
C MET A 691 -16.30 -7.36 9.98
N PRO A 692 -15.69 -6.48 10.79
CA PRO A 692 -15.97 -6.42 12.23
C PRO A 692 -17.40 -5.96 12.57
N PHE A 693 -18.06 -5.17 11.73
CA PHE A 693 -19.34 -4.57 12.08
C PHE A 693 -20.53 -5.52 11.88
N VAL A 694 -20.65 -6.11 10.68
CA VAL A 694 -21.73 -7.05 10.37
C VAL A 694 -21.63 -8.31 11.23
N THR A 695 -20.40 -8.73 11.55
CA THR A 695 -20.18 -9.91 12.36
C THR A 695 -20.59 -9.70 13.82
N GLU A 696 -20.26 -8.54 14.41
CA GLU A 696 -20.70 -8.18 15.76
C GLU A 696 -22.22 -7.98 15.84
N GLU A 697 -22.85 -7.33 14.85
CA GLU A 697 -24.32 -7.20 14.83
C GLU A 697 -25.01 -8.56 14.86
N ILE A 698 -24.57 -9.50 14.01
CA ILE A 698 -25.16 -10.83 13.96
C ILE A 698 -24.89 -11.59 15.25
N TRP A 699 -23.67 -11.55 15.76
CA TRP A 699 -23.29 -12.22 17.01
C TRP A 699 -24.18 -11.85 18.19
N GLN A 700 -24.51 -10.57 18.30
CA GLN A 700 -25.32 -10.00 19.38
C GLN A 700 -26.83 -10.20 19.17
N GLU A 701 -27.27 -10.44 17.92
CA GLU A 701 -28.67 -10.77 17.60
C GLU A 701 -28.94 -12.30 17.64
N ILE A 702 -27.90 -13.14 17.66
CA ILE A 702 -28.03 -14.60 17.82
C ILE A 702 -28.58 -14.95 19.21
N THR A 703 -28.06 -14.32 20.26
CA THR A 703 -28.50 -14.54 21.64
C THR A 703 -28.18 -13.30 22.45
N GLU A 704 -28.91 -13.08 23.54
CA GLU A 704 -28.54 -12.05 24.51
C GLU A 704 -27.16 -12.37 25.08
N ARG A 705 -26.27 -11.37 25.10
CA ARG A 705 -24.87 -11.48 25.50
C ARG A 705 -24.50 -10.33 26.41
N THR A 706 -23.58 -10.58 27.34
CA THR A 706 -22.99 -9.52 28.16
C THR A 706 -21.79 -8.87 27.45
N PRO A 707 -21.28 -7.73 27.95
CA PRO A 707 -20.04 -7.14 27.43
C PRO A 707 -18.83 -8.09 27.46
N GLU A 708 -18.79 -9.08 28.33
CA GLU A 708 -17.72 -10.07 28.43
C GLU A 708 -17.81 -11.16 27.35
N GLU A 709 -18.91 -11.19 26.60
CA GLU A 709 -19.21 -12.18 25.56
C GLU A 709 -19.24 -11.56 24.15
N ALA A 710 -18.76 -10.32 24.00
CA ALA A 710 -18.68 -9.63 22.72
C ALA A 710 -17.73 -10.33 21.73
N LEU A 711 -18.04 -10.26 20.43
CA LEU A 711 -17.28 -11.01 19.42
C LEU A 711 -15.83 -10.55 19.36
N ILE A 712 -15.59 -9.24 19.49
CA ILE A 712 -14.24 -8.67 19.45
C ILE A 712 -13.26 -9.22 20.50
N ILE A 713 -13.77 -9.77 21.61
CA ILE A 713 -12.98 -10.42 22.67
C ILE A 713 -13.27 -11.93 22.80
N ALA A 714 -13.95 -12.51 21.82
CA ALA A 714 -14.22 -13.95 21.80
C ALA A 714 -12.93 -14.74 21.55
N LYS A 715 -13.02 -16.07 21.64
CA LYS A 715 -11.90 -16.96 21.34
C LYS A 715 -11.92 -17.42 19.88
N TRP A 716 -10.74 -17.37 19.25
CA TRP A 716 -10.49 -17.92 17.93
C TRP A 716 -10.82 -19.42 17.90
N PRO A 717 -11.37 -19.96 16.79
CA PRO A 717 -11.66 -21.39 16.69
C PRO A 717 -10.39 -22.23 16.87
N GLU A 718 -10.51 -23.30 17.67
CA GLU A 718 -9.43 -24.27 17.86
C GLU A 718 -9.32 -25.23 16.66
N GLU A 719 -8.08 -25.53 16.26
CA GLU A 719 -7.80 -26.56 15.28
C GLU A 719 -8.08 -27.96 15.85
N LYS A 720 -8.91 -28.72 15.13
CA LYS A 720 -9.31 -30.09 15.47
C LYS A 720 -9.03 -31.02 14.29
N SER A 721 -9.16 -32.32 14.52
CA SER A 721 -9.16 -33.32 13.44
C SER A 721 -10.42 -33.17 12.59
N PHE A 722 -10.29 -33.38 11.29
CA PHE A 722 -11.42 -33.48 10.35
C PHE A 722 -11.37 -34.78 9.57
N ASP A 723 -12.51 -35.21 9.05
CA ASP A 723 -12.58 -36.38 8.17
C ASP A 723 -12.45 -35.95 6.70
N GLU A 724 -11.37 -36.38 6.04
CA GLU A 724 -11.20 -36.15 4.60
C GLU A 724 -12.18 -36.95 3.75
N THR A 725 -12.67 -38.07 4.27
CA THR A 725 -13.55 -39.00 3.55
C THR A 725 -14.88 -38.32 3.30
N ILE A 726 -15.54 -37.78 4.34
CA ILE A 726 -16.82 -37.08 4.19
C ILE A 726 -16.74 -35.85 3.27
N ILE A 727 -15.59 -35.16 3.23
CA ILE A 727 -15.36 -34.03 2.31
C ILE A 727 -15.31 -34.52 0.85
N LYS A 728 -14.56 -35.61 0.59
CA LYS A 728 -14.45 -36.22 -0.76
C LYS A 728 -15.77 -36.82 -1.23
N GLU A 729 -16.51 -37.45 -0.31
CA GLU A 729 -17.85 -37.99 -0.58
C GLU A 729 -18.86 -36.88 -0.92
N PHE A 730 -18.85 -35.77 -0.18
CA PHE A 730 -19.67 -34.61 -0.52
C PHE A 730 -19.31 -34.02 -1.88
N ALA A 731 -18.02 -33.91 -2.22
CA ALA A 731 -17.60 -33.41 -3.53
C ALA A 731 -18.20 -34.25 -4.67
N HIS A 732 -18.27 -35.58 -4.51
CA HIS A 732 -18.98 -36.45 -5.44
C HIS A 732 -20.48 -36.16 -5.47
N ALA A 733 -21.14 -36.08 -4.31
CA ALA A 733 -22.57 -35.77 -4.23
C ALA A 733 -22.93 -34.42 -4.88
N ALA A 734 -22.09 -33.40 -4.72
CA ALA A 734 -22.26 -32.09 -5.35
C ALA A 734 -22.20 -32.17 -6.88
N GLU A 735 -21.29 -32.98 -7.44
CA GLU A 735 -21.23 -33.27 -8.88
C GLU A 735 -22.51 -33.96 -9.38
N VAL A 736 -23.03 -34.93 -8.60
CA VAL A 736 -24.30 -35.62 -8.92
C VAL A 736 -25.48 -34.64 -8.91
N ILE A 737 -25.61 -33.82 -7.86
CA ILE A 737 -26.66 -32.81 -7.75
C ILE A 737 -26.55 -31.79 -8.89
N ALA A 738 -25.34 -31.38 -9.26
CA ALA A 738 -25.12 -30.50 -10.41
C ALA A 738 -25.55 -31.17 -11.73
N GLY A 739 -25.27 -32.45 -11.92
CA GLY A 739 -25.74 -33.25 -13.06
C GLY A 739 -27.27 -33.31 -13.14
N VAL A 740 -27.94 -33.62 -12.02
CA VAL A 740 -29.41 -33.60 -11.92
C VAL A 740 -29.97 -32.21 -12.27
N ARG A 741 -29.42 -31.15 -11.66
CA ARG A 741 -29.80 -29.76 -11.93
C ARG A 741 -29.62 -29.37 -13.39
N LYS A 742 -28.54 -29.85 -14.02
CA LYS A 742 -28.26 -29.64 -15.44
C LYS A 742 -29.32 -30.31 -16.31
N ILE A 743 -29.63 -31.59 -16.07
CA ILE A 743 -30.70 -32.28 -16.81
C ILE A 743 -32.04 -31.57 -16.64
N ARG A 744 -32.39 -31.17 -15.40
CA ARG A 744 -33.61 -30.40 -15.16
C ARG A 744 -33.63 -29.10 -15.96
N LYS A 745 -32.53 -28.35 -15.98
CA LYS A 745 -32.42 -27.10 -16.76
C LYS A 745 -32.51 -27.35 -18.27
N ASP A 746 -31.76 -28.32 -18.78
CA ASP A 746 -31.67 -28.64 -20.22
C ASP A 746 -33.01 -29.15 -20.76
N LYS A 747 -33.80 -29.83 -19.92
CA LYS A 747 -35.13 -30.36 -20.25
C LYS A 747 -36.29 -29.55 -19.69
N ASN A 748 -36.00 -28.36 -19.15
CA ASN A 748 -36.99 -27.44 -18.59
C ASN A 748 -37.93 -28.08 -17.53
N ILE A 749 -37.41 -29.03 -16.76
CA ILE A 749 -38.13 -29.69 -15.67
C ILE A 749 -38.07 -28.79 -14.44
N SER A 750 -39.23 -28.36 -13.95
CA SER A 750 -39.35 -27.55 -12.73
C SER A 750 -38.70 -28.24 -11.53
N PHE A 751 -37.93 -27.51 -10.71
CA PHE A 751 -37.35 -28.02 -9.47
C PHE A 751 -38.39 -28.45 -8.42
N LYS A 752 -39.66 -28.06 -8.59
CA LYS A 752 -40.78 -28.49 -7.75
C LYS A 752 -41.30 -29.89 -8.11
N ASN A 753 -41.01 -30.37 -9.32
CA ASN A 753 -41.46 -31.68 -9.76
C ASN A 753 -40.54 -32.74 -9.20
N GLU A 754 -41.09 -33.81 -8.64
CA GLU A 754 -40.35 -34.99 -8.23
C GLU A 754 -39.81 -35.74 -9.45
N ILE A 755 -38.61 -36.30 -9.35
CA ILE A 755 -38.03 -37.18 -10.38
C ILE A 755 -37.34 -38.37 -9.71
N ASP A 756 -37.34 -39.53 -10.35
CA ASP A 756 -36.58 -40.67 -9.84
C ASP A 756 -35.13 -40.64 -10.35
N LEU A 757 -34.22 -41.26 -9.61
CA LEU A 757 -32.81 -41.37 -9.97
C LEU A 757 -32.35 -42.82 -9.81
N SER A 758 -31.93 -43.45 -10.91
CA SER A 758 -31.26 -44.75 -10.88
C SER A 758 -29.76 -44.57 -11.05
N VAL A 759 -28.96 -45.36 -10.31
CA VAL A 759 -27.50 -45.25 -10.26
C VAL A 759 -26.84 -46.57 -10.61
N LEU A 760 -26.01 -46.58 -11.64
CA LEU A 760 -25.07 -47.67 -11.92
C LEU A 760 -23.73 -47.33 -11.26
N ASN A 761 -23.49 -47.94 -10.09
CA ASN A 761 -22.34 -47.64 -9.23
C ASN A 761 -21.14 -48.54 -9.54
N ASN A 762 -20.43 -48.23 -10.62
CA ASN A 762 -19.26 -49.00 -11.04
C ASN A 762 -18.05 -48.83 -10.11
N GLU A 763 -17.97 -47.72 -9.37
CA GLU A 763 -16.85 -47.42 -8.48
C GLU A 763 -17.06 -47.90 -7.02
N ASN A 764 -18.19 -48.53 -6.71
CA ASN A 764 -18.60 -48.85 -5.32
C ASN A 764 -18.53 -47.63 -4.39
N THR A 765 -18.91 -46.46 -4.91
CA THR A 765 -19.01 -45.22 -4.12
C THR A 765 -19.96 -45.39 -2.94
N SER A 766 -19.62 -44.72 -1.83
CA SER A 766 -20.40 -44.73 -0.61
C SER A 766 -21.80 -44.15 -0.81
N LYS A 767 -22.75 -44.65 -0.03
CA LYS A 767 -24.15 -44.22 0.00
C LYS A 767 -24.43 -43.15 1.05
N THR A 768 -23.39 -42.67 1.75
CA THR A 768 -23.51 -41.69 2.85
C THR A 768 -24.37 -40.49 2.45
N PHE A 769 -24.17 -39.94 1.24
CA PHE A 769 -24.85 -38.72 0.79
C PHE A 769 -26.13 -38.96 -0.02
N ASP A 770 -26.62 -40.19 -0.16
CA ASP A 770 -27.87 -40.48 -0.87
C ASP A 770 -29.06 -39.67 -0.32
N PRO A 771 -29.24 -39.50 1.01
CA PRO A 771 -30.30 -38.66 1.55
C PRO A 771 -30.17 -37.19 1.09
N VAL A 772 -28.94 -36.68 1.00
CA VAL A 772 -28.65 -35.30 0.58
C VAL A 772 -28.93 -35.13 -0.92
N ILE A 773 -28.48 -36.06 -1.76
CA ILE A 773 -28.78 -36.08 -3.20
C ILE A 773 -30.29 -36.12 -3.40
N SER A 774 -30.99 -36.96 -2.64
CA SER A 774 -32.44 -37.11 -2.71
C SER A 774 -33.17 -35.81 -2.39
N LYS A 775 -32.82 -35.17 -1.26
CA LYS A 775 -33.40 -33.88 -0.85
C LYS A 775 -33.08 -32.76 -1.84
N MET A 776 -31.81 -32.57 -2.20
CA MET A 776 -31.38 -31.43 -3.03
C MET A 776 -31.76 -31.57 -4.51
N GLY A 777 -32.00 -32.80 -4.96
CA GLY A 777 -32.50 -33.13 -6.30
C GLY A 777 -34.02 -33.18 -6.40
N ASN A 778 -34.74 -33.14 -5.27
CA ASN A 778 -36.17 -33.46 -5.17
C ASN A 778 -36.48 -34.84 -5.81
N ILE A 779 -35.82 -35.86 -5.28
CA ILE A 779 -35.85 -37.25 -5.77
C ILE A 779 -36.45 -38.13 -4.68
N PRO A 780 -37.70 -38.59 -4.82
CA PRO A 780 -38.32 -39.48 -3.83
C PRO A 780 -37.75 -40.91 -3.88
N ASN A 781 -37.33 -41.38 -5.06
CA ASN A 781 -36.76 -42.72 -5.23
C ASN A 781 -35.35 -42.66 -5.84
N LEU A 782 -34.36 -43.06 -5.05
CA LEU A 782 -32.98 -43.27 -5.48
C LEU A 782 -32.66 -44.77 -5.42
N GLU A 783 -32.39 -45.38 -6.58
CA GLU A 783 -32.19 -46.83 -6.68
C GLU A 783 -30.84 -47.17 -7.34
N TYR A 784 -30.19 -48.24 -6.86
CA TYR A 784 -28.97 -48.76 -7.47
C TYR A 784 -29.31 -49.89 -8.42
N VAL A 785 -28.90 -49.75 -9.68
CA VAL A 785 -29.19 -50.70 -10.77
C VAL A 785 -27.92 -51.39 -11.26
N THR A 786 -28.06 -52.56 -11.88
CA THR A 786 -26.95 -53.35 -12.43
C THR A 786 -26.74 -53.19 -13.94
N GLY A 787 -27.56 -52.37 -14.60
CA GLY A 787 -27.49 -52.11 -16.04
C GLY A 787 -28.17 -50.78 -16.40
N SER A 788 -28.08 -50.38 -17.67
CA SER A 788 -28.67 -49.14 -18.17
C SER A 788 -30.19 -49.13 -18.06
N VAL A 789 -30.78 -47.96 -17.82
CA VAL A 789 -32.24 -47.80 -17.80
C VAL A 789 -32.72 -47.33 -19.17
N ASP A 790 -33.52 -48.16 -19.84
CA ASP A 790 -34.02 -47.86 -21.18
C ASP A 790 -34.96 -46.64 -21.18
N GLY A 791 -34.75 -45.72 -22.12
CA GLY A 791 -35.56 -44.51 -22.27
C GLY A 791 -35.34 -43.44 -21.19
N ALA A 792 -34.34 -43.59 -20.32
CA ALA A 792 -33.96 -42.58 -19.33
C ALA A 792 -32.95 -41.58 -19.90
N LEU A 793 -33.00 -40.34 -19.40
CA LEU A 793 -31.92 -39.38 -19.60
C LEU A 793 -30.76 -39.77 -18.70
N SER A 794 -29.53 -39.71 -19.20
CA SER A 794 -28.37 -40.07 -18.40
C SER A 794 -27.31 -38.99 -18.35
N PHE A 795 -26.53 -39.02 -17.28
CA PHE A 795 -25.28 -38.29 -17.14
C PHE A 795 -24.28 -39.13 -16.38
N ARG A 796 -22.99 -38.82 -16.55
CA ARG A 796 -21.90 -39.51 -15.86
C ARG A 796 -21.25 -38.59 -14.85
N VAL A 797 -20.90 -39.15 -13.70
CA VAL A 797 -20.02 -38.54 -12.72
C VAL A 797 -18.94 -39.57 -12.42
N ARG A 798 -17.70 -39.27 -12.83
CA ARG A 798 -16.59 -40.25 -12.83
C ARG A 798 -16.98 -41.51 -13.60
N SER A 799 -16.78 -42.71 -13.06
CA SER A 799 -17.17 -43.97 -13.72
C SER A 799 -18.60 -44.43 -13.40
N ASN A 800 -19.34 -43.68 -12.58
CA ASN A 800 -20.75 -43.96 -12.27
C ASN A 800 -21.69 -43.34 -13.31
N GLU A 801 -22.76 -44.05 -13.64
CA GLU A 801 -23.82 -43.55 -14.53
C GLU A 801 -25.10 -43.32 -13.75
N TYR A 802 -25.75 -42.19 -14.03
CA TYR A 802 -26.97 -41.74 -13.37
C TYR A 802 -28.06 -41.61 -14.42
N PHE A 803 -29.24 -42.12 -14.11
CA PHE A 803 -30.38 -42.19 -15.03
C PHE A 803 -31.61 -41.53 -14.40
N ILE A 804 -32.25 -40.63 -15.15
CA ILE A 804 -33.51 -39.98 -14.78
C ILE A 804 -34.57 -40.50 -15.76
N PRO A 805 -35.49 -41.38 -15.31
CA PRO A 805 -36.58 -41.88 -16.14
C PRO A 805 -37.44 -40.71 -16.67
N ILE A 806 -37.76 -40.75 -17.96
CA ILE A 806 -38.54 -39.68 -18.63
C ILE A 806 -40.05 -39.78 -18.32
N VAL A 807 -40.52 -40.94 -17.85
CA VAL A 807 -41.94 -41.25 -17.72
C VAL A 807 -42.61 -40.36 -16.67
N GLY A 808 -43.40 -39.38 -17.13
CA GLY A 808 -44.23 -38.51 -16.28
C GLY A 808 -43.65 -37.13 -15.91
N ALA A 809 -42.36 -36.87 -16.18
CA ALA A 809 -41.67 -35.65 -15.72
C ALA A 809 -41.53 -34.53 -16.78
N ILE A 810 -41.79 -34.84 -18.07
CA ILE A 810 -41.66 -33.92 -19.20
C ILE A 810 -43.05 -33.68 -19.81
N ASP A 811 -43.45 -32.41 -19.92
CA ASP A 811 -44.59 -32.01 -20.74
C ASP A 811 -44.19 -32.11 -22.22
N VAL A 812 -44.42 -33.29 -22.79
CA VAL A 812 -44.04 -33.62 -24.18
C VAL A 812 -44.70 -32.64 -25.16
N GLU A 813 -45.91 -32.16 -24.88
CA GLU A 813 -46.61 -31.20 -25.73
C GLU A 813 -46.01 -29.80 -25.63
N ALA A 814 -45.63 -29.35 -24.43
CA ALA A 814 -44.92 -28.08 -24.26
C ALA A 814 -43.51 -28.11 -24.87
N GLU A 815 -42.78 -29.23 -24.76
CA GLU A 815 -41.44 -29.37 -25.34
C GLU A 815 -41.51 -29.47 -26.87
N LYS A 816 -42.50 -30.17 -27.43
CA LYS A 816 -42.79 -30.13 -28.88
C LYS A 816 -43.08 -28.71 -29.34
N LYS A 817 -43.98 -28.01 -28.65
CA LYS A 817 -44.34 -26.62 -28.99
C LYS A 817 -43.13 -25.69 -28.93
N LYS A 818 -42.26 -25.84 -27.92
CA LYS A 818 -41.05 -25.02 -27.78
C LYS A 818 -40.04 -25.32 -28.90
N ILE A 819 -39.81 -26.58 -29.22
CA ILE A 819 -38.94 -26.97 -30.33
C ILE A 819 -39.52 -26.49 -31.66
N GLU A 820 -40.84 -26.52 -31.85
CA GLU A 820 -41.53 -25.96 -33.02
C GLU A 820 -41.40 -24.43 -33.11
N GLU A 821 -41.55 -23.71 -31.99
CA GLU A 821 -41.34 -22.26 -31.91
C GLU A 821 -39.88 -21.89 -32.21
N GLU A 822 -38.92 -22.60 -31.63
CA GLU A 822 -37.49 -22.39 -31.87
C GLU A 822 -37.10 -22.76 -33.31
N LEU A 823 -37.69 -23.81 -33.87
CA LEU A 823 -37.54 -24.21 -35.26
C LEU A 823 -38.09 -23.13 -36.19
N SER A 824 -39.29 -22.62 -35.93
CA SER A 824 -39.93 -21.54 -36.70
C SER A 824 -39.08 -20.25 -36.66
N TYR A 825 -38.59 -19.88 -35.48
CA TYR A 825 -37.68 -18.73 -35.33
C TYR A 825 -36.38 -18.93 -36.11
N THR A 826 -35.75 -20.10 -35.98
CA THR A 826 -34.46 -20.39 -36.64
C THR A 826 -34.62 -20.48 -38.16
N GLU A 827 -35.72 -21.04 -38.66
CA GLU A 827 -36.09 -21.03 -40.09
C GLU A 827 -36.36 -19.61 -40.61
N GLY A 828 -37.01 -18.76 -39.80
CA GLY A 828 -37.20 -17.33 -40.12
C GLY A 828 -35.87 -16.55 -40.16
N PHE A 829 -34.98 -16.81 -39.21
CA PHE A 829 -33.64 -16.24 -39.17
C PHE A 829 -32.82 -16.68 -40.40
N LEU A 830 -32.84 -17.98 -40.74
CA LEU A 830 -32.17 -18.52 -41.92
C LEU A 830 -32.65 -17.81 -43.20
N LYS A 831 -33.97 -17.66 -43.40
CA LYS A 831 -34.53 -16.90 -44.53
C LYS A 831 -34.03 -15.46 -44.59
N SER A 832 -33.83 -14.80 -43.44
CA SER A 832 -33.32 -13.42 -43.40
C SER A 832 -31.85 -13.32 -43.82
N VAL A 833 -31.04 -14.31 -43.44
CA VAL A 833 -29.62 -14.43 -43.80
C VAL A 833 -29.49 -14.81 -45.28
N GLU A 834 -30.28 -15.76 -45.75
CA GLU A 834 -30.32 -16.15 -47.17
C GLU A 834 -30.72 -14.99 -48.08
N LYS A 835 -31.69 -14.16 -47.67
CA LYS A 835 -32.10 -12.97 -48.42
C LYS A 835 -30.98 -11.92 -48.52
N LYS A 836 -30.12 -11.81 -47.51
CA LYS A 836 -28.93 -10.94 -47.56
C LYS A 836 -27.87 -11.53 -48.49
N LEU A 837 -27.62 -12.83 -48.39
CA LEU A 837 -26.63 -13.53 -49.21
C LEU A 837 -27.08 -13.72 -50.67
N SER A 838 -28.37 -13.68 -50.97
CA SER A 838 -28.90 -13.71 -52.35
C SER A 838 -28.92 -12.34 -53.02
N ASN A 839 -28.62 -11.25 -52.28
CA ASN A 839 -28.52 -9.92 -52.85
C ASN A 839 -27.11 -9.72 -53.42
N GLU A 840 -26.99 -9.84 -54.75
CA GLU A 840 -25.72 -9.68 -55.48
C GLU A 840 -25.01 -8.36 -55.15
N ARG A 841 -25.78 -7.29 -54.88
CA ARG A 841 -25.22 -5.98 -54.49
C ARG A 841 -24.59 -6.00 -53.10
N PHE A 842 -25.11 -6.80 -52.16
CA PHE A 842 -24.54 -6.96 -50.82
C PHE A 842 -23.28 -7.83 -50.87
N VAL A 843 -23.35 -8.97 -51.56
CA VAL A 843 -22.22 -9.91 -51.67
C VAL A 843 -21.00 -9.28 -52.35
N ASN A 844 -21.23 -8.43 -53.37
CA ASN A 844 -20.14 -7.83 -54.13
C ASN A 844 -19.58 -6.53 -53.51
N ASN A 845 -20.30 -5.85 -52.62
CA ASN A 845 -19.88 -4.55 -52.06
C ASN A 845 -19.62 -4.55 -50.55
N ALA A 846 -20.08 -5.57 -49.80
CA ALA A 846 -19.79 -5.66 -48.37
C ALA A 846 -18.35 -6.15 -48.14
N PRO A 847 -17.68 -5.73 -47.04
CA PRO A 847 -16.37 -6.24 -46.68
C PRO A 847 -16.36 -7.77 -46.56
N GLU A 848 -15.29 -8.42 -47.03
CA GLU A 848 -15.18 -9.88 -47.13
C GLU A 848 -15.44 -10.60 -45.78
N LYS A 849 -14.96 -9.99 -44.69
CA LYS A 849 -15.20 -10.47 -43.31
C LYS A 849 -16.68 -10.48 -42.92
N VAL A 850 -17.47 -9.51 -43.41
CA VAL A 850 -18.91 -9.41 -43.13
C VAL A 850 -19.67 -10.48 -43.93
N VAL A 851 -19.30 -10.72 -45.19
CA VAL A 851 -19.88 -11.79 -46.01
C VAL A 851 -19.55 -13.17 -45.44
N ALA A 852 -18.32 -13.38 -44.95
CA ALA A 852 -17.91 -14.62 -44.29
C ALA A 852 -18.71 -14.88 -42.99
N ILE A 853 -18.95 -13.85 -42.18
CA ILE A 853 -19.79 -13.94 -40.97
C ILE A 853 -21.23 -14.34 -41.32
N GLU A 854 -21.82 -13.76 -42.37
CA GLU A 854 -23.18 -14.12 -42.78
C GLU A 854 -23.26 -15.55 -43.35
N LYS A 855 -22.21 -16.02 -44.07
CA LYS A 855 -22.11 -17.43 -44.50
C LYS A 855 -21.99 -18.40 -43.31
N ALA A 856 -21.22 -18.06 -42.29
CA ALA A 856 -21.12 -18.85 -41.06
C ALA A 856 -22.47 -18.93 -40.32
N LYS A 857 -23.17 -17.78 -40.17
CA LYS A 857 -24.53 -17.74 -39.60
C LYS A 857 -25.51 -18.62 -40.36
N LYS A 858 -25.39 -18.72 -41.70
CA LYS A 858 -26.20 -19.62 -42.52
C LYS A 858 -25.95 -21.09 -42.14
N ALA A 859 -24.68 -21.52 -42.14
CA ALA A 859 -24.30 -22.90 -41.82
C ALA A 859 -24.71 -23.30 -40.39
N ASP A 860 -24.52 -22.41 -39.42
CA ASP A 860 -24.92 -22.65 -38.02
C ASP A 860 -26.44 -22.79 -37.87
N ALA A 861 -27.21 -21.95 -38.59
CA ALA A 861 -28.67 -22.02 -38.59
C ALA A 861 -29.18 -23.31 -39.26
N GLU A 862 -28.59 -23.73 -40.38
CA GLU A 862 -28.91 -25.00 -41.05
C GLU A 862 -28.65 -26.22 -40.14
N ALA A 863 -27.48 -26.27 -39.50
CA ALA A 863 -27.13 -27.33 -38.57
C ALA A 863 -28.07 -27.37 -37.35
N LYS A 864 -28.44 -26.20 -36.83
CA LYS A 864 -29.39 -26.09 -35.71
C LYS A 864 -30.79 -26.55 -36.10
N ILE A 865 -31.26 -26.21 -37.30
CA ILE A 865 -32.55 -26.66 -37.84
C ILE A 865 -32.59 -28.20 -37.97
N GLU A 866 -31.52 -28.82 -38.49
CA GLU A 866 -31.44 -30.28 -38.56
C GLU A 866 -31.51 -30.93 -37.17
N ALA A 867 -30.76 -30.39 -36.20
CA ALA A 867 -30.77 -30.90 -34.83
C ALA A 867 -32.15 -30.75 -34.15
N LEU A 868 -32.84 -29.63 -34.37
CA LEU A 868 -34.20 -29.40 -33.84
C LEU A 868 -35.22 -30.34 -34.50
N LYS A 869 -35.14 -30.58 -35.82
CA LYS A 869 -36.00 -31.55 -36.53
C LYS A 869 -35.76 -32.99 -36.07
N ALA A 870 -34.51 -33.37 -35.84
CA ALA A 870 -34.17 -34.68 -35.28
C ALA A 870 -34.71 -34.84 -33.84
N SER A 871 -34.60 -33.78 -33.02
CA SER A 871 -35.14 -33.76 -31.65
C SER A 871 -36.67 -33.88 -31.63
N LEU A 872 -37.37 -33.18 -32.53
CA LEU A 872 -38.83 -33.27 -32.68
C LEU A 872 -39.27 -34.69 -33.07
N LYS A 873 -38.49 -35.36 -33.94
CA LYS A 873 -38.75 -36.73 -34.37
C LYS A 873 -38.58 -37.76 -33.24
N ASN A 874 -37.68 -37.51 -32.29
CA ASN A 874 -37.45 -38.38 -31.14
C ASN A 874 -38.47 -38.18 -29.99
N LEU A 875 -39.30 -37.13 -30.05
CA LEU A 875 -40.37 -36.85 -29.09
C LEU A 875 -41.76 -37.33 -29.56
N ASN A 876 -41.83 -37.89 -30.77
CA ASN A 876 -42.99 -38.62 -31.30
C ASN A 876 -42.78 -40.12 -31.14
#